data_AF-A0A7X5DUC0-F1
#
_entry.id   AF-A0A7X5DUC0-F1
#
_cell.length_a   1.000
_cell.length_b   1.000
_cell.length_c   1.000
_cell.angle_alpha   90.00
_cell.angle_beta   90.00
_cell.angle_gamma   90.00
#
_symmetry.space_group_name_H-M   'P 1'
#
loop_
_entity.id
_entity.type
_entity.pdbx_description
1 polymer ?
#
loop_
_entity_poly.entity_id
_entity_poly.type
_entity_poly.pdbx_seq_one_letter_code
_entity_poly.pdbx_strand_id
1 'polypeptide(L)'
;MKRRSKRVVPLVLTVCLGISGVLPHAGGMQAKAAASLEDGLVGYWNFDGDTDEARLQNRASGSNIAAEKSGSGVTLKSGDGIDGGSAYFGKAANSYIKLNLRAAEAGLNASTDDFTFSAWVKYDSDALNGDKINLFQQTADVSNTGADGRTILYLNTGKKYGTFLTGADAVCDGATVAMNNWHHIAVTYEHTAKKMQFYVNGSFVTESTLAGTAVNTATDILVGIHKNMNAVGAIKGYVDELRYYNKVVNADTVKAIYDEFGLAEGLRALIEEAEGLLESGNASEEATADMQAAINAARELLNGGTASKEQLEEKIQQLQAAVEAYQRASVVTIAVDTTDVVREIPSAMFGINHRYHKDGYGSWDTSTHSIADAFNALSKEAKFGSVRYPGGTVSNLFTWKDAIGPLEERNPTIAGSNFYSAAGETPVAPAFGVDEAMKWIYDDLGSEAIFVYGLGRGNPQDAADLVEYLNAPNDGSNPGGGVDWAAVRAQNGHEEPYGVVRFEMGNEFSDVGQDYWMSGKGSLSAVDAYIDGGIMTYTEGPPSYYQNKTNVAKKADWQPAASNSDGNPNEERYVYWVPVVEDSATVSVAGTAWRIVDSLEGQGAENVCTFDYETGKITFGDGTNGNIPVAGAKITCTYQSQQAGFVDYYDAMKAVADEIGMDIEIYSGIVDRDQKSFITKMKQKGYNDKYDGVIIHPYSSFSSAAQYEDSLVTAKQKTDYVASHKDAMMEATGDNSKKVAISEFGINTQSNYVTSLGTAIYIANHMVDGVNAGVAYQNKHCLVDFTVGDNLGAWHQCVIQCHNSEDGYKYVATPSLHLFSLFNNMTGNVQVNQEISGNGDYCGSNNSIVKNVNIYSTKDEKGNTYVLCINNKKSDTSFVSISVDDRDLTGEEITVWELGSENVDDMNTLAEPDKVTVQKTSVTGNGTALAYTLPAHSVTSFKIPQEKVAVTVSATEGGSASGSVSKVEIGSEVTVTAVPEKDYEFTGWYKGETKVSEDAAYTFTVTEAVELTARFKKKPAPDDPKPDDPKPPVPGDPKPDDPKPPVPGDPKPDDPKPPVPDNPKPSVPKQGTSIPSGAVEYKVTRSDEKGGTVTVSKAAKGKSVKSLNIPDTIKWEGYTFRITEIAAKAFRNNKKITSVNIGANITKIGAQAFFKCSKLKKIVFKGKKAPKVSSKAFKGIAKNCKVYVTKKMPKKQVKILQTRLKKAGVKSKVKYKK
;
A
#
# COMPACT_ATOMS: atom_id res chain seq x y z
N MET A 1 -22.93 28.09 -12.47
CA MET A 1 -23.09 27.89 -13.93
C MET A 1 -21.79 27.31 -14.46
N LYS A 2 -21.87 26.26 -15.29
CA LYS A 2 -20.80 25.54 -16.04
C LYS A 2 -19.96 24.46 -15.34
N ARG A 3 -20.35 23.22 -15.72
CA ARG A 3 -19.57 21.99 -16.00
C ARG A 3 -19.00 21.17 -14.82
N ARG A 4 -19.91 20.49 -14.11
CA ARG A 4 -19.66 19.14 -13.56
C ARG A 4 -19.90 18.12 -14.68
N SER A 5 -18.85 17.65 -15.36
CA SER A 5 -18.94 16.46 -16.22
C SER A 5 -18.60 15.23 -15.38
N LYS A 6 -19.63 14.58 -14.84
CA LYS A 6 -19.52 13.19 -14.38
C LYS A 6 -19.41 12.30 -15.62
N ARG A 7 -18.25 11.68 -15.85
CA ARG A 7 -18.12 10.48 -16.67
C ARG A 7 -17.44 9.41 -15.81
N VAL A 8 -18.27 8.66 -15.08
CA VAL A 8 -17.90 7.34 -14.57
C VAL A 8 -18.41 6.38 -15.63
N VAL A 9 -17.53 5.93 -16.53
CA VAL A 9 -17.84 4.83 -17.45
C VAL A 9 -17.30 3.57 -16.76
N PRO A 10 -18.17 2.63 -16.31
CA PRO A 10 -17.69 1.39 -15.73
C PRO A 10 -17.02 0.55 -16.83
N LEU A 11 -15.97 -0.15 -16.47
CA LEU A 11 -15.24 -1.13 -17.27
C LEU A 11 -16.21 -2.21 -17.81
N VAL A 12 -16.68 -2.09 -19.07
CA VAL A 12 -17.65 -3.04 -19.68
C VAL A 12 -16.96 -4.29 -20.25
N LEU A 13 -15.63 -4.37 -20.25
CA LEU A 13 -14.92 -5.40 -21.01
C LEU A 13 -14.71 -6.77 -20.33
N THR A 14 -15.26 -7.03 -19.15
CA THR A 14 -15.15 -8.38 -18.54
C THR A 14 -16.05 -9.42 -19.21
N VAL A 15 -17.01 -9.01 -20.05
CA VAL A 15 -18.02 -9.94 -20.63
C VAL A 15 -17.73 -10.34 -22.09
N CYS A 16 -16.90 -9.61 -22.83
CA CYS A 16 -16.76 -9.85 -24.28
C CYS A 16 -15.78 -10.98 -24.67
N LEU A 17 -14.77 -11.29 -23.86
CA LEU A 17 -13.85 -12.42 -24.12
C LEU A 17 -13.29 -12.96 -22.80
N GLY A 18 -14.01 -13.89 -22.17
CA GLY A 18 -13.45 -14.74 -21.11
C GLY A 18 -12.42 -15.73 -21.65
N ILE A 19 -11.32 -15.24 -22.24
CA ILE A 19 -10.10 -16.01 -22.53
C ILE A 19 -8.89 -15.08 -22.42
N SER A 20 -8.51 -14.75 -21.19
CA SER A 20 -7.12 -14.40 -20.86
C SER A 20 -6.63 -15.32 -19.74
N GLY A 21 -6.80 -16.63 -19.95
CA GLY A 21 -6.28 -17.67 -19.07
C GLY A 21 -5.91 -18.92 -19.88
N VAL A 22 -4.61 -19.13 -20.06
CA VAL A 22 -3.98 -20.33 -20.66
C VAL A 22 -4.18 -20.48 -22.17
N LEU A 23 -3.20 -20.03 -22.97
CA LEU A 23 -2.86 -20.68 -24.24
C LEU A 23 -1.94 -21.86 -23.91
N PRO A 24 -2.38 -23.13 -24.05
CA PRO A 24 -1.47 -24.25 -24.04
C PRO A 24 -0.51 -24.10 -25.22
N HIS A 25 0.73 -24.52 -25.00
CA HIS A 25 1.69 -24.74 -26.08
C HIS A 25 1.03 -25.49 -27.24
N ALA A 26 1.39 -25.10 -28.47
CA ALA A 26 1.01 -25.77 -29.71
C ALA A 26 1.24 -27.29 -29.65
N GLY A 27 0.20 -28.00 -29.21
CA GLY A 27 -0.03 -29.43 -29.35
C GLY A 27 -1.42 -29.54 -29.97
N GLY A 28 -1.53 -30.31 -31.06
CA GLY A 28 -2.62 -30.23 -32.02
C GLY A 28 -4.02 -30.13 -31.41
N MET A 29 -4.70 -29.00 -31.66
CA MET A 29 -6.14 -28.92 -31.50
C MET A 29 -6.78 -29.48 -32.76
N GLN A 30 -7.50 -30.60 -32.61
CA GLN A 30 -8.57 -30.93 -33.55
C GLN A 30 -9.59 -29.79 -33.51
N ALA A 31 -9.96 -29.26 -34.69
CA ALA A 31 -11.07 -28.33 -34.80
C ALA A 31 -12.34 -29.01 -34.27
N LYS A 32 -12.92 -28.50 -33.18
CA LYS A 32 -14.30 -28.84 -32.80
C LYS A 32 -15.21 -28.38 -33.95
N ALA A 33 -16.12 -29.24 -34.38
CA ALA A 33 -17.12 -28.87 -35.38
C ALA A 33 -17.95 -27.68 -34.87
N ALA A 34 -18.27 -26.73 -35.76
CA ALA A 34 -19.15 -25.61 -35.43
C ALA A 34 -20.50 -26.13 -34.90
N ALA A 35 -21.01 -25.55 -33.82
CA ALA A 35 -22.32 -25.91 -33.29
C ALA A 35 -23.39 -25.57 -34.34
N SER A 36 -24.26 -26.53 -34.66
CA SER A 36 -25.39 -26.28 -35.57
C SER A 36 -26.42 -25.40 -34.86
N LEU A 37 -26.72 -24.23 -35.42
CA LEU A 37 -27.74 -23.31 -34.89
C LEU A 37 -29.18 -23.80 -35.15
N GLU A 38 -29.35 -24.75 -36.07
CA GLU A 38 -30.65 -25.32 -36.46
C GLU A 38 -31.12 -26.46 -35.53
N ASP A 39 -30.21 -27.04 -34.73
CA ASP A 39 -30.53 -28.21 -33.92
C ASP A 39 -31.48 -27.84 -32.76
N GLY A 40 -32.74 -28.28 -32.86
CA GLY A 40 -33.81 -27.96 -31.92
C GLY A 40 -34.44 -26.58 -32.13
N LEU A 41 -34.06 -25.85 -33.18
CA LEU A 41 -34.66 -24.56 -33.53
C LEU A 41 -36.04 -24.78 -34.14
N VAL A 42 -37.07 -24.21 -33.52
CA VAL A 42 -38.46 -24.36 -33.98
C VAL A 42 -39.11 -23.03 -34.34
N GLY A 43 -38.55 -21.90 -33.90
CA GLY A 43 -38.98 -20.56 -34.31
C GLY A 43 -37.80 -19.61 -34.44
N TYR A 44 -37.74 -18.85 -35.54
CA TYR A 44 -36.76 -17.81 -35.77
C TYR A 44 -37.40 -16.64 -36.53
N TRP A 45 -37.38 -15.45 -35.94
CA TRP A 45 -37.92 -14.22 -36.52
C TRP A 45 -36.87 -13.12 -36.48
N ASN A 46 -36.35 -12.77 -37.65
CA ASN A 46 -35.39 -11.69 -37.84
C ASN A 46 -36.02 -10.36 -38.29
N PHE A 47 -37.36 -10.32 -38.41
CA PHE A 47 -38.11 -9.13 -38.80
C PHE A 47 -37.67 -8.44 -40.10
N ASP A 48 -37.03 -9.19 -41.00
CA ASP A 48 -36.61 -8.72 -42.30
C ASP A 48 -37.70 -8.84 -43.36
N GLY A 49 -37.66 -7.91 -44.31
CA GLY A 49 -38.52 -7.90 -45.49
C GLY A 49 -39.21 -6.57 -45.72
N ASP A 50 -39.88 -6.46 -46.86
CA ASP A 50 -40.50 -5.22 -47.30
C ASP A 50 -41.95 -5.04 -46.79
N THR A 51 -42.64 -6.14 -46.43
CA THR A 51 -44.02 -6.13 -45.91
C THR A 51 -44.10 -6.67 -44.48
N ASP A 52 -45.14 -6.31 -43.73
CA ASP A 52 -45.34 -6.79 -42.35
C ASP A 52 -45.48 -8.33 -42.30
N GLU A 53 -46.10 -8.95 -43.32
CA GLU A 53 -46.18 -10.41 -43.44
C GLU A 53 -44.80 -11.05 -43.62
N ALA A 54 -43.95 -10.47 -44.46
CA ALA A 54 -42.59 -10.97 -44.66
C ALA A 54 -41.75 -10.88 -43.39
N ARG A 55 -41.90 -9.79 -42.61
CA ARG A 55 -41.19 -9.57 -41.34
C ARG A 55 -41.65 -10.52 -40.22
N LEU A 56 -42.91 -10.96 -40.24
CA LEU A 56 -43.44 -11.89 -39.24
C LEU A 56 -43.25 -13.37 -39.62
N GLN A 57 -42.64 -13.65 -40.77
CA GLN A 57 -42.45 -15.02 -41.23
C GLN A 57 -41.38 -15.75 -40.40
N ASN A 58 -41.71 -16.96 -39.95
CA ASN A 58 -40.77 -17.86 -39.29
C ASN A 58 -39.71 -18.36 -40.30
N ARG A 59 -38.44 -18.24 -39.94
CA ARG A 59 -37.26 -18.63 -40.71
C ARG A 59 -36.73 -20.02 -40.33
N ALA A 60 -37.19 -20.61 -39.23
CA ALA A 60 -36.76 -21.94 -38.79
C ALA A 60 -37.27 -23.03 -39.74
N SER A 61 -36.39 -23.98 -40.09
CA SER A 61 -36.76 -25.09 -40.96
C SER A 61 -37.69 -26.09 -40.27
N GLY A 62 -38.72 -26.59 -40.97
CA GLY A 62 -39.59 -27.67 -40.47
C GLY A 62 -40.69 -27.24 -39.48
N SER A 63 -40.94 -25.94 -39.28
CA SER A 63 -41.96 -25.43 -38.37
C SER A 63 -42.78 -24.28 -38.99
N ASN A 64 -44.10 -24.35 -38.88
CA ASN A 64 -45.04 -23.35 -39.44
C ASN A 64 -45.65 -22.42 -38.38
N ILE A 65 -44.93 -22.14 -37.28
CA ILE A 65 -45.43 -21.23 -36.23
C ILE A 65 -45.64 -19.82 -36.82
N ALA A 66 -46.90 -19.38 -36.88
CA ALA A 66 -47.25 -18.03 -37.31
C ALA A 66 -47.00 -17.02 -36.18
N ALA A 67 -46.40 -15.87 -36.52
CA ALA A 67 -46.36 -14.72 -35.62
C ALA A 67 -47.39 -13.67 -36.06
N GLU A 68 -48.13 -13.13 -35.10
CA GLU A 68 -49.16 -12.12 -35.34
C GLU A 68 -48.88 -10.87 -34.51
N LYS A 69 -48.89 -9.72 -35.18
CA LYS A 69 -48.81 -8.42 -34.54
C LYS A 69 -50.21 -7.98 -34.10
N SER A 70 -50.33 -7.51 -32.87
CA SER A 70 -51.56 -6.92 -32.31
C SER A 70 -51.29 -5.54 -31.72
N GLY A 71 -52.31 -4.68 -31.75
CA GLY A 71 -52.29 -3.32 -31.21
C GLY A 71 -51.50 -2.31 -32.05
N SER A 72 -51.65 -1.02 -31.72
CA SER A 72 -50.99 0.10 -32.40
C SER A 72 -49.59 0.42 -31.84
N GLY A 73 -49.20 -0.17 -30.72
CA GLY A 73 -47.92 0.06 -30.06
C GLY A 73 -46.75 -0.77 -30.58
N VAL A 74 -46.95 -1.62 -31.60
CA VAL A 74 -45.88 -2.35 -32.28
C VAL A 74 -45.67 -1.77 -33.67
N THR A 75 -44.43 -1.50 -34.04
CA THR A 75 -44.05 -1.05 -35.39
C THR A 75 -42.96 -1.97 -35.92
N LEU A 76 -43.21 -2.64 -37.04
CA LEU A 76 -42.21 -3.42 -37.74
C LEU A 76 -41.45 -2.49 -38.69
N LYS A 77 -40.14 -2.45 -38.55
CA LYS A 77 -39.26 -1.52 -39.27
C LYS A 77 -38.40 -2.31 -40.25
N SER A 78 -38.16 -1.74 -41.42
CA SER A 78 -37.20 -2.25 -42.42
C SER A 78 -35.73 -1.94 -42.08
N GLY A 79 -35.49 -1.30 -40.94
CA GLY A 79 -34.18 -0.85 -40.45
C GLY A 79 -34.18 -0.77 -38.93
N ASP A 80 -33.14 -0.18 -38.37
CA ASP A 80 -32.90 -0.02 -36.93
C ASP A 80 -32.63 -1.32 -36.14
N GLY A 81 -32.59 -2.48 -36.81
CA GLY A 81 -32.24 -3.79 -36.27
C GLY A 81 -30.78 -3.91 -35.82
N ILE A 82 -30.46 -5.04 -35.18
CA ILE A 82 -29.06 -5.44 -34.98
C ILE A 82 -28.44 -5.84 -36.33
N ASP A 83 -29.28 -6.40 -37.21
CA ASP A 83 -29.05 -6.58 -38.63
C ASP A 83 -30.38 -6.42 -39.37
N GLY A 84 -30.44 -5.60 -40.41
CA GLY A 84 -31.68 -5.38 -41.17
C GLY A 84 -32.85 -4.77 -40.36
N GLY A 85 -33.99 -5.46 -40.40
CA GLY A 85 -35.28 -5.03 -39.83
C GLY A 85 -35.39 -5.18 -38.31
N SER A 86 -36.49 -4.72 -37.71
CA SER A 86 -36.73 -4.89 -36.27
C SER A 86 -38.20 -4.73 -35.89
N ALA A 87 -38.56 -5.21 -34.70
CA ALA A 87 -39.84 -4.88 -34.06
C ALA A 87 -39.64 -3.83 -32.96
N TYR A 88 -40.17 -2.62 -33.16
CA TYR A 88 -40.22 -1.58 -32.14
C TYR A 88 -41.53 -1.63 -31.35
N PHE A 89 -41.42 -1.50 -30.04
CA PHE A 89 -42.52 -1.49 -29.10
C PHE A 89 -42.55 -0.13 -28.36
N GLY A 90 -43.69 0.55 -28.40
CA GLY A 90 -43.89 1.88 -27.85
C GLY A 90 -44.48 1.92 -26.43
N LYS A 91 -44.43 0.81 -25.68
CA LYS A 91 -45.02 0.67 -24.34
C LYS A 91 -46.52 1.01 -24.27
N ALA A 92 -47.31 0.32 -25.09
CA ALA A 92 -48.77 0.49 -25.14
C ALA A 92 -49.51 -0.77 -24.66
N ALA A 93 -50.69 -0.57 -24.06
CA ALA A 93 -51.60 -1.67 -23.72
C ALA A 93 -52.04 -2.43 -24.98
N ASN A 94 -52.37 -3.71 -24.81
CA ASN A 94 -52.84 -4.61 -25.89
C ASN A 94 -51.95 -4.64 -27.14
N SER A 95 -50.66 -4.29 -27.02
CA SER A 95 -49.73 -4.22 -28.15
C SER A 95 -48.62 -5.24 -27.96
N TYR A 96 -48.55 -6.23 -28.84
CA TYR A 96 -47.64 -7.37 -28.71
C TYR A 96 -47.43 -8.08 -30.05
N ILE A 97 -46.41 -8.94 -30.09
CA ILE A 97 -46.30 -9.99 -31.11
C ILE A 97 -46.65 -11.32 -30.43
N LYS A 98 -47.61 -12.06 -31.01
CA LYS A 98 -48.00 -13.38 -30.52
C LYS A 98 -47.37 -14.46 -31.39
N LEU A 99 -46.67 -15.40 -30.77
CA LEU A 99 -46.20 -16.61 -31.42
C LEU A 99 -47.26 -17.69 -31.23
N ASN A 100 -47.94 -18.08 -32.31
CA ASN A 100 -49.07 -19.03 -32.30
C ASN A 100 -48.59 -20.49 -32.23
N LEU A 101 -47.92 -20.83 -31.14
CA LEU A 101 -47.30 -22.13 -30.93
C LEU A 101 -48.33 -23.26 -30.89
N ARG A 102 -49.47 -23.06 -30.22
CA ARG A 102 -50.48 -24.12 -30.07
C ARG A 102 -51.17 -24.48 -31.37
N ALA A 103 -51.44 -23.48 -32.22
CA ALA A 103 -52.03 -23.70 -33.54
C ALA A 103 -51.10 -24.50 -34.46
N ALA A 104 -49.79 -24.45 -34.21
CA ALA A 104 -48.77 -25.22 -34.91
C ALA A 104 -48.39 -26.53 -34.20
N GLU A 105 -49.19 -26.99 -33.22
CA GLU A 105 -48.91 -28.18 -32.40
C GLU A 105 -47.55 -28.15 -31.66
N ALA A 106 -47.01 -26.94 -31.44
CA ALA A 106 -45.73 -26.68 -30.77
C ALA A 106 -45.91 -25.88 -29.46
N GLY A 107 -47.10 -25.91 -28.88
CA GLY A 107 -47.48 -25.16 -27.67
C GLY A 107 -46.55 -25.48 -26.49
N LEU A 108 -46.02 -24.46 -25.83
CA LEU A 108 -45.05 -24.64 -24.74
C LEU A 108 -45.76 -25.05 -23.44
N ASN A 109 -45.41 -26.20 -22.88
CA ASN A 109 -45.79 -26.64 -21.54
C ASN A 109 -44.55 -26.67 -20.63
N ALA A 110 -44.36 -25.61 -19.85
CA ALA A 110 -43.18 -25.47 -18.98
C ALA A 110 -43.11 -26.48 -17.81
N SER A 111 -44.14 -27.32 -17.61
CA SER A 111 -44.06 -28.42 -16.64
C SER A 111 -43.46 -29.71 -17.22
N THR A 112 -43.42 -29.83 -18.55
CA THR A 112 -42.96 -31.05 -19.26
C THR A 112 -41.86 -30.78 -20.27
N ASP A 113 -41.69 -29.54 -20.71
CA ASP A 113 -40.85 -29.20 -21.84
C ASP A 113 -39.59 -28.45 -21.41
N ASP A 114 -38.47 -28.86 -21.99
CA ASP A 114 -37.22 -28.10 -21.99
C ASP A 114 -37.24 -27.06 -23.10
N PHE A 115 -36.72 -25.86 -22.86
CA PHE A 115 -36.72 -24.83 -23.90
C PHE A 115 -35.61 -23.80 -23.77
N THR A 116 -35.39 -23.06 -24.85
CA THR A 116 -34.57 -21.84 -24.86
C THR A 116 -35.25 -20.73 -25.65
N PHE A 117 -35.29 -19.51 -25.09
CA PHE A 117 -35.61 -18.28 -25.84
C PHE A 117 -34.37 -17.40 -25.94
N SER A 118 -34.18 -16.78 -27.10
CA SER A 118 -33.09 -15.84 -27.37
C SER A 118 -33.58 -14.65 -28.17
N ALA A 119 -33.10 -13.44 -27.89
CA ALA A 119 -33.34 -12.28 -28.74
C ALA A 119 -32.26 -11.22 -28.55
N TRP A 120 -32.11 -10.38 -29.57
CA TRP A 120 -31.46 -9.08 -29.43
C TRP A 120 -32.51 -8.06 -28.99
N VAL A 121 -32.17 -7.23 -27.99
CA VAL A 121 -33.08 -6.24 -27.42
C VAL A 121 -32.34 -4.93 -27.15
N LYS A 122 -32.95 -3.81 -27.53
CA LYS A 122 -32.47 -2.45 -27.22
C LYS A 122 -33.58 -1.66 -26.55
N TYR A 123 -33.46 -1.45 -25.24
CA TYR A 123 -34.44 -0.70 -24.45
C TYR A 123 -34.23 0.81 -24.61
N ASP A 124 -35.31 1.56 -24.77
CA ASP A 124 -35.24 3.02 -24.77
C ASP A 124 -34.81 3.56 -23.38
N SER A 125 -34.18 4.73 -23.34
CA SER A 125 -33.69 5.36 -22.09
C SER A 125 -34.73 5.49 -20.97
N ASP A 126 -36.02 5.59 -21.32
CA ASP A 126 -37.15 5.74 -20.42
C ASP A 126 -38.05 4.48 -20.38
N ALA A 127 -37.53 3.32 -20.78
CA ALA A 127 -38.29 2.06 -20.79
C ALA A 127 -38.81 1.66 -19.40
N LEU A 128 -38.04 1.96 -18.35
CA LEU A 128 -38.39 1.66 -16.95
C LEU A 128 -38.88 2.94 -16.24
N ASN A 129 -40.16 2.94 -15.83
CA ASN A 129 -40.78 4.00 -15.03
C ASN A 129 -41.73 3.38 -14.00
N GLY A 130 -41.17 2.72 -12.97
CA GLY A 130 -41.90 2.30 -11.77
C GLY A 130 -42.32 0.82 -11.66
N ASP A 131 -42.15 -0.01 -12.69
CA ASP A 131 -42.49 -1.45 -12.64
C ASP A 131 -41.62 -2.30 -13.59
N LYS A 132 -41.73 -3.63 -13.49
CA LYS A 132 -41.07 -4.61 -14.36
C LYS A 132 -41.71 -4.62 -15.76
N ILE A 133 -40.90 -4.80 -16.80
CA ILE A 133 -41.39 -4.94 -18.19
C ILE A 133 -41.17 -6.37 -18.69
N ASN A 134 -42.16 -6.92 -19.41
CA ASN A 134 -42.20 -8.34 -19.78
C ASN A 134 -41.72 -8.52 -21.22
N LEU A 135 -40.67 -9.31 -21.42
CA LEU A 135 -40.18 -9.62 -22.76
C LEU A 135 -40.85 -10.88 -23.33
N PHE A 136 -40.92 -11.96 -22.55
CA PHE A 136 -41.56 -13.22 -22.96
C PHE A 136 -42.57 -13.70 -21.93
N GLN A 137 -43.79 -13.95 -22.36
CA GLN A 137 -44.92 -14.28 -21.51
C GLN A 137 -45.74 -15.44 -22.07
N GLN A 138 -45.99 -16.48 -21.28
CA GLN A 138 -46.92 -17.55 -21.65
C GLN A 138 -48.38 -17.10 -21.55
N THR A 139 -49.23 -17.60 -22.43
CA THR A 139 -50.69 -17.47 -22.32
C THR A 139 -51.44 -18.64 -22.96
N ALA A 140 -52.46 -19.15 -22.27
CA ALA A 140 -53.42 -20.12 -22.80
C ALA A 140 -54.62 -19.42 -23.48
N ASP A 141 -54.84 -18.14 -23.28
CA ASP A 141 -55.90 -17.40 -23.97
C ASP A 141 -55.62 -15.89 -23.88
N VAL A 142 -55.56 -15.25 -25.04
CA VAL A 142 -55.31 -13.79 -25.14
C VAL A 142 -56.57 -12.97 -24.83
N SER A 143 -57.76 -13.58 -24.90
CA SER A 143 -59.03 -12.93 -24.57
C SER A 143 -59.36 -12.97 -23.07
N ASN A 144 -58.61 -13.76 -22.29
CA ASN A 144 -58.83 -13.96 -20.86
C ASN A 144 -57.55 -13.71 -20.07
N THR A 145 -57.48 -12.56 -19.38
CA THR A 145 -56.33 -12.18 -18.54
C THR A 145 -56.05 -13.15 -17.38
N GLY A 146 -57.06 -13.94 -16.98
CA GLY A 146 -56.94 -14.98 -15.95
C GLY A 146 -56.47 -16.34 -16.46
N ALA A 147 -56.28 -16.51 -17.78
CA ALA A 147 -55.87 -17.78 -18.36
C ALA A 147 -54.47 -18.23 -17.89
N ASP A 148 -54.24 -19.54 -17.95
CA ASP A 148 -52.96 -20.15 -17.56
C ASP A 148 -51.79 -19.55 -18.35
N GLY A 149 -50.72 -19.22 -17.65
CA GLY A 149 -49.55 -18.55 -18.22
C GLY A 149 -48.72 -17.80 -17.18
N ARG A 150 -47.39 -17.81 -17.33
CA ARG A 150 -46.42 -17.14 -16.46
C ARG A 150 -45.35 -16.43 -17.30
N THR A 151 -44.68 -15.45 -16.68
CA THR A 151 -43.60 -14.69 -17.31
C THR A 151 -42.36 -15.55 -17.42
N ILE A 152 -41.89 -15.78 -18.65
CA ILE A 152 -40.62 -16.46 -18.91
C ILE A 152 -39.45 -15.50 -18.62
N LEU A 153 -39.56 -14.25 -19.08
CA LEU A 153 -38.49 -13.26 -18.94
C LEU A 153 -39.05 -11.84 -18.78
N TYR A 154 -38.57 -11.13 -17.77
CA TYR A 154 -38.79 -9.70 -17.56
C TYR A 154 -37.48 -8.96 -17.30
N LEU A 155 -37.51 -7.63 -17.44
CA LEU A 155 -36.50 -6.70 -16.92
C LEU A 155 -37.09 -5.93 -15.75
N ASN A 156 -36.41 -5.94 -14.59
CA ASN A 156 -36.87 -5.22 -13.40
C ASN A 156 -36.42 -3.75 -13.35
N THR A 157 -36.91 -3.01 -12.36
CA THR A 157 -36.57 -1.60 -12.14
C THR A 157 -35.08 -1.35 -11.83
N GLY A 158 -34.37 -2.37 -11.33
CA GLY A 158 -32.92 -2.38 -11.16
C GLY A 158 -32.12 -2.71 -12.41
N LYS A 159 -32.76 -2.78 -13.59
CA LYS A 159 -32.15 -3.15 -14.89
C LYS A 159 -31.53 -4.55 -14.89
N LYS A 160 -32.08 -5.46 -14.09
CA LYS A 160 -31.68 -6.88 -14.05
C LYS A 160 -32.77 -7.75 -14.67
N TYR A 161 -32.37 -8.78 -15.40
CA TYR A 161 -33.30 -9.77 -15.93
C TYR A 161 -33.82 -10.69 -14.80
N GLY A 162 -35.02 -11.22 -14.98
CA GLY A 162 -35.58 -12.21 -14.07
C GLY A 162 -36.73 -12.99 -14.70
N THR A 163 -37.24 -13.96 -13.96
CA THR A 163 -38.35 -14.83 -14.38
C THR A 163 -39.40 -14.98 -13.28
N PHE A 164 -40.63 -15.30 -13.68
CA PHE A 164 -41.73 -15.68 -12.79
C PHE A 164 -42.37 -17.01 -13.21
N LEU A 165 -41.62 -17.86 -13.93
CA LEU A 165 -42.10 -19.05 -14.63
C LEU A 165 -42.83 -20.06 -13.72
N THR A 166 -42.40 -20.17 -12.46
CA THR A 166 -42.95 -21.11 -11.45
C THR A 166 -43.83 -20.43 -10.39
N GLY A 167 -44.21 -19.17 -10.62
CA GLY A 167 -45.03 -18.39 -9.69
C GLY A 167 -44.28 -17.73 -8.53
N ALA A 168 -42.95 -17.73 -8.56
CA ALA A 168 -42.07 -16.97 -7.68
C ALA A 168 -41.02 -16.21 -8.51
N ASP A 169 -40.60 -15.04 -8.03
CA ASP A 169 -39.56 -14.26 -8.71
C ASP A 169 -38.18 -14.91 -8.52
N ALA A 170 -37.45 -15.05 -9.62
CA ALA A 170 -36.03 -15.35 -9.60
C ALA A 170 -35.29 -14.32 -10.47
N VAL A 171 -34.46 -13.49 -9.82
CA VAL A 171 -33.71 -12.41 -10.47
C VAL A 171 -32.29 -12.88 -10.76
N CYS A 172 -31.79 -12.54 -11.94
CA CYS A 172 -30.40 -12.72 -12.30
C CYS A 172 -29.53 -11.71 -11.53
N ASP A 173 -28.72 -12.18 -10.56
CA ASP A 173 -27.84 -11.30 -9.76
C ASP A 173 -26.52 -10.96 -10.48
N GLY A 174 -26.62 -10.56 -11.75
CA GLY A 174 -25.50 -10.15 -12.60
C GLY A 174 -25.45 -8.64 -12.88
N ALA A 175 -24.69 -8.26 -13.92
CA ALA A 175 -24.52 -6.86 -14.34
C ALA A 175 -25.84 -6.22 -14.81
N THR A 176 -25.99 -4.91 -14.58
CA THR A 176 -27.15 -4.13 -15.03
C THR A 176 -27.14 -3.89 -16.53
N VAL A 177 -28.29 -3.98 -17.19
CA VAL A 177 -28.45 -3.73 -18.63
C VAL A 177 -28.33 -2.23 -18.94
N ALA A 178 -27.50 -1.86 -19.91
CA ALA A 178 -27.38 -0.47 -20.38
C ALA A 178 -28.56 -0.10 -21.28
N MET A 179 -29.20 1.05 -21.05
CA MET A 179 -30.28 1.53 -21.91
C MET A 179 -29.71 2.12 -23.21
N ASN A 180 -30.52 2.16 -24.27
CA ASN A 180 -30.19 2.60 -25.64
C ASN A 180 -29.12 1.77 -26.38
N ASN A 181 -28.62 0.68 -25.80
CA ASN A 181 -27.68 -0.23 -26.45
C ASN A 181 -28.36 -1.56 -26.79
N TRP A 182 -27.89 -2.22 -27.85
CA TRP A 182 -28.30 -3.59 -28.18
C TRP A 182 -27.65 -4.58 -27.22
N HIS A 183 -28.45 -5.54 -26.75
CA HIS A 183 -27.99 -6.66 -25.93
C HIS A 183 -28.60 -7.95 -26.42
N HIS A 184 -27.82 -9.02 -26.42
CA HIS A 184 -28.35 -10.36 -26.61
C HIS A 184 -28.75 -10.95 -25.25
N ILE A 185 -29.95 -11.48 -25.15
CA ILE A 185 -30.44 -12.20 -23.97
C ILE A 185 -30.90 -13.58 -24.39
N ALA A 186 -30.36 -14.62 -23.76
CA ALA A 186 -30.83 -15.98 -23.88
C ALA A 186 -31.20 -16.54 -22.50
N VAL A 187 -32.31 -17.27 -22.44
CA VAL A 187 -32.74 -17.99 -21.24
C VAL A 187 -33.04 -19.44 -21.56
N THR A 188 -32.43 -20.37 -20.84
CA THR A 188 -32.71 -21.80 -20.95
C THR A 188 -33.46 -22.30 -19.72
N TYR A 189 -34.37 -23.24 -19.91
CA TYR A 189 -35.09 -23.88 -18.83
C TYR A 189 -35.13 -25.40 -19.00
N GLU A 190 -34.65 -26.10 -17.98
CA GLU A 190 -34.70 -27.56 -17.85
C GLU A 190 -35.82 -27.93 -16.87
N HIS A 191 -36.90 -28.55 -17.35
CA HIS A 191 -38.12 -28.75 -16.57
C HIS A 191 -37.93 -29.75 -15.41
N THR A 192 -37.19 -30.84 -15.63
CA THR A 192 -36.98 -31.89 -14.62
C THR A 192 -36.20 -31.35 -13.42
N ALA A 193 -35.14 -30.57 -13.67
CA ALA A 193 -34.34 -29.93 -12.63
C ALA A 193 -34.93 -28.59 -12.15
N LYS A 194 -35.97 -28.08 -12.81
CA LYS A 194 -36.50 -26.71 -12.66
C LYS A 194 -35.38 -25.65 -12.74
N LYS A 195 -34.41 -25.87 -13.61
CA LYS A 195 -33.19 -25.07 -13.68
C LYS A 195 -33.35 -24.02 -14.78
N MET A 196 -33.34 -22.75 -14.39
CA MET A 196 -33.32 -21.61 -15.31
C MET A 196 -31.90 -21.05 -15.40
N GLN A 197 -31.38 -20.84 -16.60
CA GLN A 197 -30.07 -20.24 -16.81
C GLN A 197 -30.21 -18.96 -17.64
N PHE A 198 -29.45 -17.93 -17.29
CA PHE A 198 -29.45 -16.64 -17.95
C PHE A 198 -28.11 -16.40 -18.63
N TYR A 199 -28.17 -15.99 -19.90
CA TYR A 199 -27.02 -15.61 -20.69
C TYR A 199 -27.23 -14.20 -21.23
N VAL A 200 -26.25 -13.31 -21.02
CA VAL A 200 -26.27 -11.95 -21.55
C VAL A 200 -25.05 -11.75 -22.43
N ASN A 201 -25.25 -11.25 -23.65
CA ASN A 201 -24.19 -11.03 -24.64
C ASN A 201 -23.34 -12.29 -24.91
N GLY A 202 -24.02 -13.44 -24.97
CA GLY A 202 -23.39 -14.74 -25.26
C GLY A 202 -22.68 -15.39 -24.07
N SER A 203 -22.58 -14.70 -22.93
CA SER A 203 -21.92 -15.18 -21.72
C SER A 203 -22.92 -15.68 -20.69
N PHE A 204 -22.62 -16.83 -20.07
CA PHE A 204 -23.38 -17.32 -18.91
C PHE A 204 -23.24 -16.33 -17.76
N VAL A 205 -24.36 -15.93 -17.16
CA VAL A 205 -24.37 -14.97 -16.04
C VAL A 205 -24.65 -15.68 -14.74
N THR A 206 -25.75 -16.43 -14.68
CA THR A 206 -26.15 -17.17 -13.48
C THR A 206 -27.13 -18.27 -13.85
N GLU A 207 -27.31 -19.20 -12.91
CA GLU A 207 -28.39 -20.15 -12.91
C GLU A 207 -29.21 -20.06 -11.62
N SER A 208 -30.42 -20.60 -11.66
CA SER A 208 -31.30 -20.67 -10.50
C SER A 208 -32.16 -21.92 -10.59
N THR A 209 -32.25 -22.66 -9.49
CA THR A 209 -33.26 -23.70 -9.32
C THR A 209 -34.56 -23.03 -8.85
N LEU A 210 -35.60 -23.08 -9.67
CA LEU A 210 -36.85 -22.37 -9.42
C LEU A 210 -37.72 -23.10 -8.39
N ALA A 211 -38.19 -22.36 -7.37
CA ALA A 211 -39.17 -22.83 -6.40
C ALA A 211 -40.59 -22.72 -6.97
N GLY A 212 -41.47 -23.66 -6.59
CA GLY A 212 -42.89 -23.67 -7.02
C GLY A 212 -43.20 -24.59 -8.20
N THR A 213 -44.30 -24.32 -8.90
CA THR A 213 -44.83 -25.15 -10.00
C THR A 213 -44.95 -24.35 -11.28
N ALA A 214 -44.44 -24.91 -12.39
CA ALA A 214 -44.61 -24.34 -13.72
C ALA A 214 -46.02 -24.60 -14.25
N VAL A 215 -46.43 -23.83 -15.26
CA VAL A 215 -47.72 -24.01 -15.96
C VAL A 215 -47.75 -25.38 -16.63
N ASN A 216 -48.72 -26.22 -16.25
CA ASN A 216 -48.95 -27.54 -16.85
C ASN A 216 -50.06 -27.49 -17.90
N THR A 217 -49.84 -26.69 -18.94
CA THR A 217 -50.76 -26.51 -20.07
C THR A 217 -49.96 -26.00 -21.25
N ALA A 218 -50.26 -26.47 -22.46
CA ALA A 218 -49.65 -25.94 -23.68
C ALA A 218 -50.09 -24.47 -23.87
N THR A 219 -49.13 -23.57 -24.07
CA THR A 219 -49.35 -22.12 -24.16
C THR A 219 -48.77 -21.50 -25.44
N ASP A 220 -49.36 -20.39 -25.87
CA ASP A 220 -48.75 -19.46 -26.84
C ASP A 220 -47.81 -18.48 -26.10
N ILE A 221 -46.97 -17.75 -26.84
CA ILE A 221 -46.07 -16.74 -26.26
C ILE A 221 -46.44 -15.34 -26.75
N LEU A 222 -46.54 -14.41 -25.81
CA LEU A 222 -46.57 -12.97 -26.09
C LEU A 222 -45.17 -12.39 -25.94
N VAL A 223 -44.74 -11.65 -26.95
CA VAL A 223 -43.50 -10.89 -26.96
C VAL A 223 -43.82 -9.43 -26.65
N GLY A 224 -43.14 -8.89 -25.64
CA GLY A 224 -43.17 -7.47 -25.29
C GLY A 224 -44.29 -7.02 -24.34
N ILE A 225 -45.13 -7.93 -23.83
CA ILE A 225 -46.18 -7.57 -22.86
C ILE A 225 -46.50 -8.72 -21.89
N HIS A 226 -47.06 -8.38 -20.73
CA HIS A 226 -47.66 -9.33 -19.80
C HIS A 226 -49.06 -9.79 -20.28
N LYS A 227 -49.53 -10.96 -19.81
CA LYS A 227 -50.86 -11.49 -20.16
C LYS A 227 -52.02 -10.62 -19.65
N ASN A 228 -51.76 -9.86 -18.59
CA ASN A 228 -52.58 -8.70 -18.21
C ASN A 228 -52.09 -7.52 -19.06
N MET A 229 -52.78 -7.26 -20.17
CA MET A 229 -52.32 -6.42 -21.28
C MET A 229 -52.32 -4.90 -20.99
N ASN A 230 -51.65 -4.48 -19.92
CA ASN A 230 -51.49 -3.08 -19.54
C ASN A 230 -50.18 -2.47 -20.09
N ALA A 231 -50.12 -1.15 -20.18
CA ALA A 231 -48.94 -0.42 -20.67
C ALA A 231 -47.78 -0.43 -19.66
N VAL A 232 -48.06 -0.59 -18.36
CA VAL A 232 -47.06 -0.51 -17.29
C VAL A 232 -46.02 -1.63 -17.41
N GLY A 233 -46.49 -2.85 -17.72
CA GLY A 233 -45.64 -4.03 -17.89
C GLY A 233 -45.18 -4.32 -19.33
N ALA A 234 -45.44 -3.41 -20.28
CA ALA A 234 -45.05 -3.55 -21.67
C ALA A 234 -43.63 -2.99 -21.92
N ILE A 235 -42.90 -3.57 -22.87
CA ILE A 235 -41.56 -3.09 -23.23
C ILE A 235 -41.65 -1.77 -24.01
N LYS A 236 -40.61 -0.94 -23.85
CA LYS A 236 -40.31 0.19 -24.72
C LYS A 236 -38.94 -0.01 -25.33
N GLY A 237 -38.87 -0.19 -26.65
CA GLY A 237 -37.60 -0.48 -27.33
C GLY A 237 -37.76 -1.44 -28.49
N TYR A 238 -36.61 -1.96 -28.95
CA TYR A 238 -36.49 -2.79 -30.14
C TYR A 238 -36.22 -4.24 -29.75
N VAL A 239 -36.82 -5.16 -30.50
CA VAL A 239 -36.52 -6.60 -30.46
C VAL A 239 -36.15 -7.04 -31.87
N ASP A 240 -35.12 -7.86 -31.97
CA ASP A 240 -34.64 -8.42 -33.21
C ASP A 240 -34.11 -9.85 -33.00
N GLU A 241 -33.94 -10.61 -34.08
CA GLU A 241 -33.23 -11.89 -34.08
C GLU A 241 -33.78 -12.90 -33.04
N LEU A 242 -35.11 -12.94 -32.92
CA LEU A 242 -35.85 -13.74 -31.93
C LEU A 242 -35.81 -15.23 -32.29
N ARG A 243 -35.28 -16.07 -31.40
CA ARG A 243 -35.19 -17.53 -31.55
C ARG A 243 -35.89 -18.28 -30.43
N TYR A 244 -36.54 -19.39 -30.77
CA TYR A 244 -37.15 -20.35 -29.86
C TYR A 244 -36.67 -21.76 -30.19
N TYR A 245 -36.09 -22.42 -29.19
CA TYR A 245 -35.66 -23.81 -29.24
C TYR A 245 -36.53 -24.67 -28.33
N ASN A 246 -36.92 -25.85 -28.79
CA ASN A 246 -37.67 -26.85 -28.01
C ASN A 246 -36.77 -27.75 -27.15
N LYS A 247 -35.63 -27.20 -26.72
CA LYS A 247 -34.66 -27.85 -25.84
C LYS A 247 -33.81 -26.81 -25.11
N VAL A 248 -33.08 -27.27 -24.09
CA VAL A 248 -31.94 -26.52 -23.55
C VAL A 248 -30.79 -26.58 -24.54
N VAL A 249 -30.40 -25.43 -25.11
CA VAL A 249 -29.14 -25.32 -25.86
C VAL A 249 -28.00 -25.03 -24.89
N ASN A 250 -26.78 -25.46 -25.25
CA ASN A 250 -25.61 -25.26 -24.40
C ASN A 250 -24.99 -23.86 -24.59
N ALA A 251 -24.05 -23.51 -23.70
CA ALA A 251 -23.36 -22.23 -23.73
C ALA A 251 -22.61 -21.97 -25.05
N ASP A 252 -22.05 -22.99 -25.69
CA ASP A 252 -21.34 -22.85 -26.98
C ASP A 252 -22.33 -22.42 -28.09
N THR A 253 -23.55 -22.97 -28.11
CA THR A 253 -24.61 -22.56 -29.05
C THR A 253 -25.11 -21.14 -28.74
N VAL A 254 -25.36 -20.80 -27.48
CA VAL A 254 -25.78 -19.44 -27.10
C VAL A 254 -24.73 -18.40 -27.51
N LYS A 255 -23.45 -18.73 -27.31
CA LYS A 255 -22.34 -17.90 -27.77
C LYS A 255 -22.30 -17.80 -29.29
N ALA A 256 -22.54 -18.88 -30.02
CA ALA A 256 -22.58 -18.85 -31.48
C ALA A 256 -23.70 -17.94 -32.00
N ILE A 257 -24.89 -17.93 -31.38
CA ILE A 257 -25.99 -17.01 -31.71
C ILE A 257 -25.58 -15.55 -31.46
N TYR A 258 -24.92 -15.27 -30.33
CA TYR A 258 -24.41 -13.93 -30.06
C TYR A 258 -23.35 -13.49 -31.08
N ASP A 259 -22.41 -14.37 -31.42
CA ASP A 259 -21.28 -14.06 -32.29
C ASP A 259 -21.70 -13.72 -33.73
N GLU A 260 -22.94 -14.05 -34.16
CA GLU A 260 -23.50 -13.63 -35.47
C GLU A 260 -23.51 -12.10 -35.63
N PHE A 261 -23.72 -11.35 -34.54
CA PHE A 261 -23.84 -9.88 -34.60
C PHE A 261 -23.05 -9.14 -33.52
N GLY A 262 -22.79 -9.78 -32.38
CA GLY A 262 -22.24 -9.15 -31.20
C GLY A 262 -20.77 -8.74 -31.29
N LEU A 263 -20.03 -9.31 -32.23
CA LEU A 263 -18.64 -8.88 -32.47
C LEU A 263 -18.58 -7.48 -33.11
N ALA A 264 -19.49 -7.16 -34.01
CA ALA A 264 -19.53 -5.83 -34.63
C ALA A 264 -19.94 -4.74 -33.62
N GLU A 265 -20.96 -5.02 -32.80
CA GLU A 265 -21.34 -4.12 -31.70
C GLU A 265 -20.24 -3.98 -30.65
N GLY A 266 -19.59 -5.07 -30.26
CA GLY A 266 -18.45 -5.04 -29.34
C GLY A 266 -17.31 -4.17 -29.86
N LEU A 267 -17.03 -4.21 -31.17
CA LEU A 267 -16.04 -3.35 -31.80
C LEU A 267 -16.49 -1.87 -31.82
N ARG A 268 -17.78 -1.57 -32.06
CA ARG A 268 -18.32 -0.20 -32.00
C ARG A 268 -18.16 0.40 -30.60
N ALA A 269 -18.52 -0.35 -29.56
CA ALA A 269 -18.37 0.08 -28.17
C ALA A 269 -16.89 0.35 -27.82
N LEU A 270 -15.99 -0.53 -28.26
CA LEU A 270 -14.55 -0.36 -28.03
C LEU A 270 -13.97 0.87 -28.77
N ILE A 271 -14.50 1.21 -29.95
CA ILE A 271 -14.14 2.46 -30.65
C ILE A 271 -14.54 3.67 -29.81
N GLU A 272 -15.77 3.72 -29.30
CA GLU A 272 -16.24 4.84 -28.48
C GLU A 272 -15.40 5.00 -27.20
N GLU A 273 -15.03 3.91 -26.55
CA GLU A 273 -14.12 3.92 -25.39
C GLU A 273 -12.74 4.48 -25.78
N ALA A 274 -12.15 3.99 -26.86
CA ALA A 274 -10.84 4.43 -27.33
C ALA A 274 -10.85 5.92 -27.73
N GLU A 275 -11.93 6.41 -28.34
CA GLU A 275 -12.07 7.84 -28.64
C GLU A 275 -12.21 8.69 -27.38
N GLY A 276 -12.97 8.23 -26.39
CA GLY A 276 -13.05 8.88 -25.09
C GLY A 276 -11.69 8.99 -24.39
N LEU A 277 -10.82 7.98 -24.55
CA LEU A 277 -9.45 8.03 -24.05
C LEU A 277 -8.57 9.02 -24.84
N LEU A 278 -8.70 9.07 -26.17
CA LEU A 278 -7.98 10.06 -26.99
C LEU A 278 -8.37 11.50 -26.63
N GLU A 279 -9.64 11.77 -26.37
CA GLU A 279 -10.13 13.08 -25.92
C GLU A 279 -9.46 13.54 -24.62
N SER A 280 -9.00 12.61 -23.78
CA SER A 280 -8.33 12.93 -22.52
C SER A 280 -6.90 13.48 -22.69
N GLY A 281 -6.25 13.20 -23.83
CA GLY A 281 -5.01 13.86 -24.25
C GLY A 281 -3.75 13.59 -23.41
N ASN A 282 -3.63 12.42 -22.77
CA ASN A 282 -2.61 12.19 -21.72
C ASN A 282 -1.48 11.22 -22.08
N ALA A 283 -1.41 10.65 -23.28
CA ALA A 283 -0.35 9.69 -23.65
C ALA A 283 0.68 10.26 -24.63
N SER A 284 1.75 9.50 -24.87
CA SER A 284 2.76 9.86 -25.87
C SER A 284 2.17 10.06 -27.27
N GLU A 285 2.81 10.90 -28.09
CA GLU A 285 2.40 11.14 -29.48
C GLU A 285 2.32 9.83 -30.29
N GLU A 286 3.25 8.90 -30.06
CA GLU A 286 3.30 7.60 -30.74
C GLU A 286 2.10 6.73 -30.37
N ALA A 287 1.79 6.58 -29.07
CA ALA A 287 0.66 5.77 -28.64
C ALA A 287 -0.68 6.40 -29.03
N THR A 288 -0.77 7.73 -29.03
CA THR A 288 -1.92 8.49 -29.54
C THR A 288 -2.15 8.20 -31.02
N ALA A 289 -1.09 8.25 -31.83
CA ALA A 289 -1.16 7.97 -33.26
C ALA A 289 -1.54 6.50 -33.56
N ASP A 290 -0.96 5.55 -32.83
CA ASP A 290 -1.27 4.12 -32.97
C ASP A 290 -2.73 3.81 -32.60
N MET A 291 -3.25 4.40 -31.51
CA MET A 291 -4.65 4.26 -31.12
C MET A 291 -5.60 4.88 -32.15
N GLN A 292 -5.28 6.07 -32.66
CA GLN A 292 -6.06 6.68 -33.74
C GLN A 292 -6.07 5.83 -35.02
N ALA A 293 -4.93 5.22 -35.38
CA ALA A 293 -4.85 4.33 -36.53
C ALA A 293 -5.69 3.05 -36.34
N ALA A 294 -5.67 2.47 -35.14
CA ALA A 294 -6.48 1.31 -34.81
C ALA A 294 -7.99 1.61 -34.86
N ILE A 295 -8.41 2.77 -34.32
CA ILE A 295 -9.80 3.26 -34.39
C ILE A 295 -10.23 3.40 -35.86
N ASN A 296 -9.40 4.05 -36.68
CA ASN A 296 -9.72 4.27 -38.10
C ASN A 296 -9.87 2.93 -38.84
N ALA A 297 -8.96 1.99 -38.62
CA ALA A 297 -9.02 0.67 -39.25
C ALA A 297 -10.24 -0.15 -38.79
N ALA A 298 -10.65 -0.02 -37.53
CA ALA A 298 -11.85 -0.66 -37.01
C ALA A 298 -13.13 -0.07 -37.63
N ARG A 299 -13.18 1.27 -37.78
CA ARG A 299 -14.28 1.96 -38.48
C ARG A 299 -14.39 1.58 -39.95
N GLU A 300 -13.26 1.51 -40.65
CA GLU A 300 -13.22 1.09 -42.05
C GLU A 300 -13.82 -0.31 -42.22
N LEU A 301 -13.53 -1.24 -41.30
CA LEU A 301 -14.13 -2.59 -41.33
C LEU A 301 -15.65 -2.53 -41.13
N LEU A 302 -16.13 -1.77 -40.13
CA LEU A 302 -17.55 -1.65 -39.82
C LEU A 302 -18.36 -0.95 -40.93
N ASN A 303 -17.73 -0.03 -41.67
CA ASN A 303 -18.37 0.71 -42.76
C ASN A 303 -18.30 -0.02 -44.12
N GLY A 304 -17.49 -1.08 -44.22
CA GLY A 304 -17.19 -1.78 -45.47
C GLY A 304 -18.23 -2.82 -45.93
N GLY A 305 -19.35 -3.00 -45.22
CA GLY A 305 -20.35 -4.05 -45.47
C GLY A 305 -20.21 -5.23 -44.49
N THR A 306 -20.60 -6.45 -44.91
CA THR A 306 -20.56 -7.65 -44.05
C THR A 306 -19.13 -8.09 -43.74
N ALA A 307 -18.64 -7.78 -42.53
CA ALA A 307 -17.34 -8.22 -42.04
C ALA A 307 -17.39 -9.68 -41.55
N SER A 308 -16.36 -10.48 -41.84
CA SER A 308 -16.28 -11.84 -41.29
C SER A 308 -15.99 -11.81 -39.79
N LYS A 309 -16.41 -12.87 -39.08
CA LYS A 309 -16.11 -13.07 -37.65
C LYS A 309 -14.62 -12.90 -37.36
N GLU A 310 -13.75 -13.51 -38.18
CA GLU A 310 -12.30 -13.45 -38.01
C GLU A 310 -11.77 -12.01 -38.16
N GLN A 311 -12.33 -11.22 -39.09
CA GLN A 311 -11.94 -9.83 -39.29
C GLN A 311 -12.34 -8.96 -38.08
N LEU A 312 -13.55 -9.17 -37.55
CA LEU A 312 -14.02 -8.45 -36.37
C LEU A 312 -13.20 -8.81 -35.13
N GLU A 313 -12.93 -10.10 -34.90
CA GLU A 313 -12.06 -10.55 -33.80
C GLU A 313 -10.65 -9.97 -33.93
N GLU A 314 -10.08 -9.94 -35.13
CA GLU A 314 -8.76 -9.33 -35.37
C GLU A 314 -8.76 -7.84 -35.03
N LYS A 315 -9.80 -7.09 -35.44
CA LYS A 315 -9.89 -5.65 -35.14
C LYS A 315 -10.16 -5.34 -33.69
N ILE A 316 -10.98 -6.15 -33.01
CA ILE A 316 -11.17 -6.06 -31.56
C ILE A 316 -9.82 -6.22 -30.86
N GLN A 317 -9.06 -7.27 -31.18
CA GLN A 317 -7.75 -7.51 -30.58
C GLN A 317 -6.74 -6.39 -30.88
N GLN A 318 -6.72 -5.88 -32.12
CA GLN A 318 -5.84 -4.77 -32.52
C GLN A 318 -6.16 -3.48 -31.76
N LEU A 319 -7.44 -3.13 -31.65
CA LEU A 319 -7.87 -1.92 -30.95
C LEU A 319 -7.68 -2.05 -29.43
N GLN A 320 -7.98 -3.21 -28.84
CA GLN A 320 -7.69 -3.50 -27.42
C GLN A 320 -6.19 -3.32 -27.12
N ALA A 321 -5.32 -3.90 -27.94
CA ALA A 321 -3.87 -3.77 -27.76
C ALA A 321 -3.40 -2.32 -27.87
N ALA A 322 -4.02 -1.51 -28.73
CA ALA A 322 -3.72 -0.09 -28.89
C ALA A 322 -4.21 0.73 -27.68
N VAL A 323 -5.42 0.46 -27.17
CA VAL A 323 -5.95 1.06 -25.94
C VAL A 323 -5.02 0.78 -24.75
N GLU A 324 -4.62 -0.48 -24.56
CA GLU A 324 -3.70 -0.83 -23.49
C GLU A 324 -2.32 -0.15 -23.67
N ALA A 325 -1.84 -0.02 -24.91
CA ALA A 325 -0.57 0.67 -25.19
C ALA A 325 -0.66 2.17 -24.87
N TYR A 326 -1.77 2.80 -25.21
CA TYR A 326 -2.08 4.19 -24.86
C TYR A 326 -2.12 4.38 -23.34
N GLN A 327 -2.84 3.52 -22.62
CA GLN A 327 -2.93 3.56 -21.16
C GLN A 327 -1.57 3.32 -20.50
N ARG A 328 -0.75 2.39 -21.01
CA ARG A 328 0.64 2.18 -20.55
C ARG A 328 1.54 3.40 -20.80
N ALA A 329 1.25 4.18 -21.83
CA ALA A 329 2.01 5.37 -22.22
C ALA A 329 1.41 6.68 -21.67
N SER A 330 0.35 6.60 -20.86
CA SER A 330 -0.30 7.77 -20.26
C SER A 330 0.57 8.38 -19.16
N VAL A 331 0.61 9.70 -19.14
CA VAL A 331 1.29 10.53 -18.14
C VAL A 331 0.31 10.86 -17.03
N VAL A 332 0.70 10.52 -15.80
CA VAL A 332 0.00 10.91 -14.58
C VAL A 332 0.45 12.33 -14.22
N THR A 333 -0.45 13.29 -14.36
CA THR A 333 -0.15 14.68 -13.99
C THR A 333 -0.50 14.87 -12.53
N ILE A 334 0.40 15.51 -11.79
CA ILE A 334 0.32 15.78 -10.35
C ILE A 334 0.57 17.28 -10.17
N ALA A 335 -0.46 18.04 -9.84
CA ALA A 335 -0.35 19.45 -9.53
C ALA A 335 -0.53 19.64 -8.02
N VAL A 336 0.53 20.01 -7.32
CA VAL A 336 0.53 20.22 -5.87
C VAL A 336 0.21 21.68 -5.57
N ASP A 337 -0.74 21.91 -4.67
CA ASP A 337 -1.06 23.23 -4.11
C ASP A 337 -0.54 23.27 -2.67
N THR A 338 0.58 23.95 -2.44
CA THR A 338 1.20 24.01 -1.11
C THR A 338 0.46 24.93 -0.15
N THR A 339 -0.50 25.72 -0.64
CA THR A 339 -1.31 26.65 0.15
C THR A 339 -2.57 25.97 0.72
N ASP A 340 -3.07 24.92 0.07
CA ASP A 340 -4.20 24.12 0.52
C ASP A 340 -3.75 23.01 1.49
N VAL A 341 -3.63 23.38 2.78
CA VAL A 341 -3.22 22.47 3.86
C VAL A 341 -4.38 21.53 4.24
N VAL A 342 -4.10 20.22 4.18
CA VAL A 342 -5.07 19.18 4.57
C VAL A 342 -4.97 18.89 6.07
N ARG A 343 -3.76 18.66 6.57
CA ARG A 343 -3.48 18.40 8.00
C ARG A 343 -2.00 18.44 8.33
N GLU A 344 -1.70 18.58 9.62
CA GLU A 344 -0.40 18.24 10.17
C GLU A 344 -0.23 16.73 10.29
N ILE A 345 1.01 16.28 10.15
CA ILE A 345 1.43 14.89 10.27
C ILE A 345 2.30 14.80 11.51
N PRO A 346 1.85 14.12 12.58
CA PRO A 346 2.62 13.99 13.81
C PRO A 346 3.91 13.21 13.55
N SER A 347 4.95 13.48 14.32
CA SER A 347 6.22 12.75 14.25
C SER A 347 6.02 11.25 14.41
N ALA A 348 5.13 10.81 15.31
CA ALA A 348 4.76 9.41 15.49
C ALA A 348 4.09 8.71 14.28
N MET A 349 3.78 9.40 13.18
CA MET A 349 2.94 8.84 12.11
C MET A 349 3.45 7.52 11.53
N PHE A 350 4.76 7.37 11.33
CA PHE A 350 5.36 6.20 10.70
C PHE A 350 6.35 5.51 11.65
N GLY A 351 5.83 4.63 12.48
CA GLY A 351 6.59 3.93 13.51
C GLY A 351 6.63 2.41 13.37
N ILE A 352 7.13 1.79 14.43
CA ILE A 352 7.42 0.36 14.50
C ILE A 352 7.05 -0.19 15.87
N ASN A 353 6.66 -1.46 15.93
CA ASN A 353 6.40 -2.16 17.18
C ASN A 353 7.62 -2.99 17.59
N HIS A 354 8.05 -2.85 18.85
CA HIS A 354 9.17 -3.56 19.45
C HIS A 354 8.74 -4.28 20.72
N ARG A 355 9.40 -5.41 21.00
CA ARG A 355 8.96 -6.38 22.01
C ARG A 355 10.05 -6.60 23.04
N TYR A 356 9.70 -6.67 24.33
CA TYR A 356 10.68 -6.81 25.42
C TYR A 356 11.32 -8.21 25.53
N HIS A 357 10.61 -9.24 25.09
CA HIS A 357 10.97 -10.63 25.37
C HIS A 357 12.17 -11.12 24.55
N LYS A 358 12.81 -12.23 24.98
CA LYS A 358 14.02 -12.82 24.35
C LYS A 358 15.12 -11.77 24.12
N ASP A 359 15.43 -10.99 25.17
CA ASP A 359 16.43 -9.92 25.12
C ASP A 359 16.13 -8.92 23.99
N GLY A 360 14.88 -8.47 23.91
CA GLY A 360 14.38 -7.64 22.82
C GLY A 360 14.51 -8.31 21.45
N TYR A 361 14.27 -9.62 21.34
CA TYR A 361 14.54 -10.43 20.13
C TYR A 361 15.99 -10.31 19.62
N GLY A 362 16.94 -10.28 20.55
CA GLY A 362 18.36 -10.09 20.27
C GLY A 362 18.71 -8.67 19.87
N SER A 363 17.86 -7.67 20.13
CA SER A 363 18.28 -6.25 20.05
C SER A 363 19.12 -5.82 21.25
N TRP A 364 18.93 -6.48 22.40
CA TRP A 364 19.69 -6.25 23.62
C TRP A 364 20.82 -7.27 23.76
N ASP A 365 22.04 -6.79 23.97
CA ASP A 365 23.20 -7.62 24.29
C ASP A 365 23.34 -7.73 25.81
N THR A 366 23.00 -8.90 26.35
CA THR A 366 23.05 -9.19 27.78
C THR A 366 24.46 -9.26 28.35
N SER A 367 25.50 -9.34 27.51
CA SER A 367 26.90 -9.35 27.96
C SER A 367 27.46 -7.95 28.16
N THR A 368 27.01 -6.99 27.34
CA THR A 368 27.45 -5.59 27.39
C THR A 368 26.42 -4.68 28.06
N HIS A 369 25.22 -5.19 28.34
CA HIS A 369 24.07 -4.42 28.85
C HIS A 369 23.79 -3.18 27.98
N SER A 370 23.71 -3.39 26.67
CA SER A 370 23.46 -2.32 25.70
C SER A 370 22.70 -2.81 24.47
N ILE A 371 22.14 -1.88 23.70
CA ILE A 371 21.56 -2.21 22.38
C ILE A 371 22.69 -2.63 21.45
N ALA A 372 22.52 -3.74 20.75
CA ALA A 372 23.51 -4.25 19.80
C ALA A 372 23.79 -3.22 18.69
N ASP A 373 25.06 -2.80 18.55
CA ASP A 373 25.49 -1.72 17.64
C ASP A 373 24.99 -1.88 16.20
N ALA A 374 25.09 -3.10 15.65
CA ALA A 374 24.67 -3.39 14.28
C ALA A 374 23.16 -3.27 14.08
N PHE A 375 22.36 -3.69 15.07
CA PHE A 375 20.91 -3.49 15.07
C PHE A 375 20.56 -2.02 15.22
N ASN A 376 21.27 -1.30 16.10
CA ASN A 376 21.03 0.10 16.36
C ASN A 376 21.29 0.98 15.13
N ALA A 377 22.37 0.71 14.40
CA ALA A 377 22.71 1.41 13.17
C ALA A 377 21.59 1.30 12.12
N LEU A 378 20.99 0.11 11.97
CA LEU A 378 19.85 -0.11 11.07
C LEU A 378 18.59 0.62 11.55
N SER A 379 18.33 0.60 12.86
CA SER A 379 17.18 1.31 13.44
C SER A 379 17.27 2.82 13.23
N LYS A 380 18.47 3.40 13.40
CA LYS A 380 18.75 4.82 13.13
C LYS A 380 18.64 5.19 11.64
N GLU A 381 18.94 4.27 10.72
CA GLU A 381 18.75 4.50 9.28
C GLU A 381 17.27 4.72 8.93
N ALA A 382 16.38 3.97 9.57
CA ALA A 382 14.93 4.02 9.32
C ALA A 382 14.27 5.29 9.86
N LYS A 383 14.85 5.92 10.89
CA LYS A 383 14.32 7.11 11.57
C LYS A 383 12.84 6.98 11.94
N PHE A 384 12.49 5.91 12.65
CA PHE A 384 11.09 5.67 13.02
C PHE A 384 10.50 6.88 13.76
N GLY A 385 9.29 7.26 13.37
CA GLY A 385 8.56 8.34 14.03
C GLY A 385 8.18 8.00 15.46
N SER A 386 7.79 6.74 15.67
CA SER A 386 7.50 6.18 16.98
C SER A 386 7.94 4.74 17.15
N VAL A 387 8.11 4.32 18.39
CA VAL A 387 8.32 2.93 18.79
C VAL A 387 7.26 2.53 19.81
N ARG A 388 6.46 1.53 19.45
CA ARG A 388 5.51 0.90 20.37
C ARG A 388 6.20 -0.16 21.22
N TYR A 389 6.02 -0.11 22.54
CA TYR A 389 6.67 -0.98 23.52
C TYR A 389 5.73 -1.19 24.73
N PRO A 390 5.75 -2.33 25.44
CA PRO A 390 6.55 -3.55 25.27
C PRO A 390 6.00 -4.53 24.22
N GLY A 391 4.95 -4.14 23.51
CA GLY A 391 4.53 -4.66 22.20
C GLY A 391 3.94 -6.07 22.15
N GLY A 392 2.87 -6.21 21.36
CA GLY A 392 2.21 -7.48 21.04
C GLY A 392 1.55 -8.15 22.25
N THR A 393 1.17 -9.41 22.10
CA THR A 393 0.43 -10.15 23.12
C THR A 393 1.17 -10.31 24.45
N VAL A 394 2.50 -10.28 24.42
CA VAL A 394 3.34 -10.40 25.63
C VAL A 394 3.20 -9.19 26.56
N SER A 395 2.71 -8.05 26.08
CA SER A 395 2.54 -6.82 26.86
C SER A 395 1.46 -6.92 27.93
N ASN A 396 0.40 -7.71 27.73
CA ASN A 396 -0.76 -7.73 28.62
C ASN A 396 -0.48 -8.21 30.06
N LEU A 397 0.63 -8.93 30.27
CA LEU A 397 1.09 -9.39 31.58
C LEU A 397 2.45 -8.81 31.97
N PHE A 398 2.97 -7.85 31.19
CA PHE A 398 4.20 -7.16 31.51
C PHE A 398 3.98 -6.26 32.73
N THR A 399 4.79 -6.48 33.78
CA THR A 399 4.75 -5.69 35.01
C THR A 399 5.93 -4.73 35.00
N TRP A 400 5.67 -3.44 34.74
CA TRP A 400 6.72 -2.46 34.49
C TRP A 400 7.61 -2.20 35.71
N LYS A 401 7.05 -2.24 36.93
CA LYS A 401 7.79 -2.07 38.19
C LYS A 401 8.81 -3.18 38.45
N ASP A 402 8.56 -4.39 37.95
CA ASP A 402 9.51 -5.49 38.01
C ASP A 402 10.62 -5.38 36.93
N ALA A 403 10.52 -4.40 36.02
CA ALA A 403 11.37 -4.22 34.85
C ALA A 403 12.17 -2.90 34.85
N ILE A 404 12.29 -2.24 36.01
CA ILE A 404 13.07 -1.02 36.22
C ILE A 404 14.13 -1.22 37.30
N GLY A 405 15.11 -0.32 37.40
CA GLY A 405 16.15 -0.36 38.42
C GLY A 405 17.23 -1.43 38.17
N PRO A 406 18.08 -1.74 39.16
CA PRO A 406 19.20 -2.68 39.00
C PRO A 406 18.72 -4.08 38.58
N LEU A 407 19.38 -4.67 37.57
CA LEU A 407 18.95 -5.94 36.96
C LEU A 407 18.85 -7.10 37.97
N GLU A 408 19.74 -7.12 38.97
CA GLU A 408 19.80 -8.12 40.04
C GLU A 408 18.62 -8.04 41.02
N GLU A 409 17.90 -6.92 41.05
CA GLU A 409 16.71 -6.72 41.89
C GLU A 409 15.40 -6.98 41.14
N ARG A 410 15.46 -7.12 39.81
CA ARG A 410 14.29 -7.33 38.93
C ARG A 410 13.74 -8.75 39.03
N ASN A 411 12.42 -8.89 38.97
CA ASN A 411 11.75 -10.19 38.95
C ASN A 411 11.42 -10.62 37.51
N PRO A 412 11.61 -11.90 37.15
CA PRO A 412 11.05 -12.46 35.93
C PRO A 412 9.55 -12.22 35.78
N THR A 413 9.15 -11.70 34.62
CA THR A 413 7.74 -11.46 34.27
C THR A 413 7.14 -12.67 33.54
N ILE A 414 5.82 -12.72 33.52
CA ILE A 414 5.06 -13.67 32.69
C ILE A 414 5.15 -13.22 31.23
N ALA A 415 5.69 -14.05 30.35
CA ALA A 415 5.56 -13.79 28.91
C ALA A 415 4.29 -14.44 28.38
N GLY A 416 3.31 -13.60 28.05
CA GLY A 416 2.09 -13.98 27.34
C GLY A 416 2.34 -14.40 25.89
N SER A 417 3.25 -15.35 25.64
CA SER A 417 3.62 -15.81 24.28
C SER A 417 3.26 -17.27 24.01
N ASN A 418 2.86 -18.03 25.03
CA ASN A 418 2.73 -19.49 24.93
C ASN A 418 1.34 -20.01 25.30
N PHE A 419 0.29 -19.21 25.05
CA PHE A 419 -1.13 -19.57 25.25
C PHE A 419 -1.52 -20.91 24.63
N TYR A 420 -0.73 -21.47 23.71
CA TYR A 420 -1.03 -22.67 22.95
C TYR A 420 -0.31 -23.93 23.47
N SER A 421 0.52 -23.81 24.51
CA SER A 421 1.39 -24.92 24.97
C SER A 421 0.90 -25.57 26.26
N ALA A 422 0.92 -26.90 26.30
CA ALA A 422 0.62 -27.67 27.51
C ALA A 422 1.68 -27.53 28.61
N ALA A 423 2.87 -26.99 28.29
CA ALA A 423 3.97 -26.77 29.22
C ALA A 423 3.79 -25.51 30.08
N GLY A 424 2.87 -24.61 29.70
CA GLY A 424 2.71 -23.30 30.33
C GLY A 424 3.77 -22.28 29.91
N GLU A 425 3.78 -21.13 30.58
CA GLU A 425 4.63 -19.98 30.26
C GLU A 425 5.95 -20.05 31.03
N THR A 426 7.08 -19.95 30.33
CA THR A 426 8.38 -19.80 30.99
C THR A 426 8.56 -18.36 31.45
N PRO A 427 8.93 -18.12 32.73
CA PRO A 427 9.27 -16.78 33.18
C PRO A 427 10.36 -16.15 32.31
N VAL A 428 10.20 -14.86 31.99
CA VAL A 428 11.14 -14.11 31.17
C VAL A 428 11.82 -13.05 32.01
N ALA A 429 13.15 -13.08 32.05
CA ALA A 429 13.95 -12.05 32.70
C ALA A 429 13.71 -10.72 31.97
N PRO A 430 13.37 -9.62 32.68
CA PRO A 430 13.18 -8.30 32.08
C PRO A 430 14.53 -7.60 31.89
N ALA A 431 15.47 -8.26 31.21
CA ALA A 431 16.81 -7.72 30.94
C ALA A 431 16.78 -6.50 30.01
N PHE A 432 15.73 -6.39 29.19
CA PHE A 432 15.42 -5.23 28.37
C PHE A 432 14.05 -4.67 28.81
N GLY A 433 14.07 -3.88 29.88
CA GLY A 433 12.90 -3.34 30.56
C GLY A 433 12.57 -1.90 30.14
N VAL A 434 11.84 -1.18 30.99
CA VAL A 434 11.38 0.19 30.67
C VAL A 434 12.56 1.16 30.59
N ASP A 435 13.53 1.05 31.50
CA ASP A 435 14.69 1.96 31.54
C ASP A 435 15.54 1.85 30.28
N GLU A 436 15.85 0.61 29.86
CA GLU A 436 16.64 0.37 28.65
C GLU A 436 15.88 0.79 27.38
N ALA A 437 14.58 0.47 27.31
CA ALA A 437 13.76 0.76 26.15
C ALA A 437 13.52 2.27 25.99
N MET A 438 13.12 2.97 27.05
CA MET A 438 12.81 4.40 26.96
C MET A 438 14.06 5.22 26.67
N LYS A 439 15.20 4.92 27.30
CA LYS A 439 16.49 5.53 26.98
C LYS A 439 16.86 5.35 25.52
N TRP A 440 16.71 4.15 24.97
CA TRP A 440 17.03 3.90 23.56
C TRP A 440 16.06 4.61 22.61
N ILE A 441 14.76 4.57 22.89
CA ILE A 441 13.73 5.20 22.04
C ILE A 441 13.89 6.73 22.04
N TYR A 442 14.02 7.33 23.24
CA TYR A 442 14.04 8.78 23.42
C TYR A 442 15.42 9.39 23.13
N ASP A 443 16.47 8.98 23.85
CA ASP A 443 17.80 9.62 23.74
C ASP A 443 18.51 9.23 22.44
N ASP A 444 18.39 7.97 22.03
CA ASP A 444 19.27 7.42 21.01
C ASP A 444 18.63 7.43 19.60
N LEU A 445 17.34 7.11 19.50
CA LEU A 445 16.59 7.20 18.24
C LEU A 445 15.97 8.58 18.01
N GLY A 446 15.64 9.33 19.07
CA GLY A 446 14.84 10.55 18.96
C GLY A 446 13.41 10.29 18.47
N SER A 447 12.86 9.12 18.81
CA SER A 447 11.52 8.68 18.42
C SER A 447 10.53 8.90 19.56
N GLU A 448 9.24 9.04 19.25
CA GLU A 448 8.19 9.01 20.28
C GLU A 448 7.95 7.58 20.78
N ALA A 449 7.82 7.40 22.10
CA ALA A 449 7.37 6.13 22.65
C ALA A 449 5.83 6.04 22.65
N ILE A 450 5.31 4.86 22.31
CA ILE A 450 3.90 4.51 22.49
C ILE A 450 3.86 3.34 23.47
N PHE A 451 3.26 3.55 24.64
CA PHE A 451 3.32 2.57 25.71
C PHE A 451 2.07 1.69 25.76
N VAL A 452 2.25 0.38 25.75
CA VAL A 452 1.16 -0.59 25.94
C VAL A 452 1.09 -0.98 27.40
N TYR A 453 0.04 -0.57 28.11
CA TYR A 453 -0.13 -0.87 29.52
C TYR A 453 -0.61 -2.32 29.73
N GLY A 454 0.02 -3.03 30.68
CA GLY A 454 -0.27 -4.41 31.02
C GLY A 454 -1.57 -4.58 31.82
N LEU A 455 -2.72 -4.44 31.15
CA LEU A 455 -4.04 -4.47 31.79
C LEU A 455 -4.41 -5.80 32.47
N GLY A 456 -3.70 -6.89 32.16
CA GLY A 456 -4.02 -8.21 32.69
C GLY A 456 -3.78 -8.36 34.20
N ARG A 457 -2.84 -7.60 34.78
CA ARG A 457 -2.52 -7.66 36.22
C ARG A 457 -2.33 -6.29 36.88
N GLY A 458 -2.48 -5.22 36.11
CA GLY A 458 -2.40 -3.84 36.59
C GLY A 458 -3.61 -3.42 37.42
N ASN A 459 -3.56 -2.18 37.89
CA ASN A 459 -4.68 -1.48 38.52
C ASN A 459 -4.59 0.03 38.20
N PRO A 460 -5.64 0.83 38.43
CA PRO A 460 -5.62 2.26 38.07
C PRO A 460 -4.47 3.05 38.69
N GLN A 461 -4.11 2.79 39.95
CA GLN A 461 -2.96 3.45 40.60
C GLN A 461 -1.65 3.05 39.92
N ASP A 462 -1.46 1.77 39.59
CA ASP A 462 -0.25 1.30 38.91
C ASP A 462 -0.06 1.92 37.51
N ALA A 463 -1.17 2.20 36.81
CA ALA A 463 -1.13 2.92 35.54
C ALA A 463 -0.83 4.41 35.72
N ALA A 464 -1.38 5.05 36.76
CA ALA A 464 -1.08 6.44 37.11
C ALA A 464 0.40 6.61 37.52
N ASP A 465 0.92 5.70 38.34
CA ASP A 465 2.33 5.61 38.73
C ASP A 465 3.26 5.52 37.50
N LEU A 466 2.85 4.77 36.46
CA LEU A 466 3.60 4.68 35.21
C LEU A 466 3.63 6.02 34.47
N VAL A 467 2.51 6.74 34.42
CA VAL A 467 2.46 8.09 33.81
C VAL A 467 3.41 9.02 34.56
N GLU A 468 3.40 9.00 35.90
CA GLU A 468 4.33 9.77 36.71
C GLU A 468 5.79 9.38 36.42
N TYR A 469 6.10 8.07 36.45
CA TYR A 469 7.45 7.56 36.15
C TYR A 469 7.95 8.03 34.80
N LEU A 470 7.11 8.01 33.77
CA LEU A 470 7.51 8.37 32.41
C LEU A 470 7.59 9.89 32.21
N ASN A 471 6.75 10.69 32.89
CA ASN A 471 6.47 12.06 32.46
C ASN A 471 6.63 13.15 33.53
N ALA A 472 6.59 12.82 34.82
CA ALA A 472 6.66 13.84 35.85
C ALA A 472 8.08 14.42 35.99
N PRO A 473 8.23 15.75 36.18
CA PRO A 473 9.51 16.35 36.49
C PRO A 473 10.01 15.87 37.86
N ASN A 474 11.32 15.65 37.99
CA ASN A 474 11.94 15.29 39.28
C ASN A 474 12.21 16.55 40.13
N ASP A 475 11.14 17.22 40.55
CA ASP A 475 11.19 18.48 41.33
C ASP A 475 10.58 18.34 42.74
N GLY A 476 10.20 17.12 43.12
CA GLY A 476 9.55 16.80 44.39
C GLY A 476 8.04 17.06 44.43
N SER A 477 7.40 17.31 43.29
CA SER A 477 5.94 17.47 43.19
C SER A 477 5.16 16.20 43.55
N ASN A 478 5.62 15.01 43.14
CA ASN A 478 5.01 13.69 43.41
C ASN A 478 3.48 13.68 43.17
N PRO A 479 3.03 13.90 41.92
CA PRO A 479 1.62 14.12 41.60
C PRO A 479 0.71 12.92 41.91
N GLY A 480 1.17 11.69 41.75
CA GLY A 480 0.39 10.49 42.08
C GLY A 480 0.24 10.25 43.59
N GLY A 481 1.10 10.88 44.39
CA GLY A 481 1.23 10.61 45.82
C GLY A 481 1.82 9.22 46.10
N GLY A 482 2.43 9.06 47.28
CA GLY A 482 3.08 7.80 47.65
C GLY A 482 4.55 7.76 47.21
N VAL A 483 4.93 6.74 46.44
CA VAL A 483 6.32 6.63 45.92
C VAL A 483 6.51 7.72 44.87
N ASP A 484 7.51 8.58 45.06
CA ASP A 484 7.91 9.59 44.07
C ASP A 484 8.58 8.89 42.88
N TRP A 485 7.81 8.62 41.83
CA TRP A 485 8.26 7.84 40.69
C TRP A 485 9.20 8.63 39.79
N ALA A 486 9.13 9.97 39.81
CA ALA A 486 10.11 10.82 39.13
C ALA A 486 11.50 10.69 39.79
N ALA A 487 11.55 10.66 41.12
CA ALA A 487 12.79 10.42 41.86
C ALA A 487 13.34 9.01 41.62
N VAL A 488 12.48 7.99 41.54
CA VAL A 488 12.89 6.62 41.18
C VAL A 488 13.48 6.58 39.76
N ARG A 489 12.85 7.23 38.78
CA ARG A 489 13.37 7.33 37.41
C ARG A 489 14.76 7.98 37.40
N ALA A 490 14.93 9.07 38.14
CA ALA A 490 16.22 9.75 38.28
C ALA A 490 17.28 8.85 38.92
N GLN A 491 16.92 8.10 39.97
CA GLN A 491 17.80 7.11 40.61
C GLN A 491 18.20 5.99 39.65
N ASN A 492 17.28 5.58 38.76
CA ASN A 492 17.54 4.59 37.71
C ASN A 492 18.38 5.14 36.55
N GLY A 493 18.80 6.41 36.62
CA GLY A 493 19.78 7.02 35.72
C GLY A 493 19.19 7.88 34.61
N HIS A 494 17.92 8.28 34.71
CA HIS A 494 17.29 9.20 33.77
C HIS A 494 16.48 10.31 34.49
N GLU A 495 17.10 11.46 34.70
CA GLU A 495 16.50 12.55 35.47
C GLU A 495 15.34 13.24 34.75
N GLU A 496 15.50 13.52 33.46
CA GLU A 496 14.48 14.19 32.65
C GLU A 496 13.25 13.28 32.39
N PRO A 497 12.05 13.83 32.20
CA PRO A 497 10.91 13.08 31.69
C PRO A 497 11.15 12.52 30.27
N TYR A 498 10.56 11.37 29.94
CA TYR A 498 10.60 10.78 28.60
C TYR A 498 9.54 11.36 27.65
N GLY A 499 8.50 12.04 28.17
CA GLY A 499 7.49 12.72 27.36
C GLY A 499 6.56 11.77 26.58
N VAL A 500 6.20 10.63 27.16
CA VAL A 500 5.29 9.64 26.56
C VAL A 500 3.86 10.16 26.58
N VAL A 501 3.34 10.53 25.42
CA VAL A 501 1.99 11.11 25.26
C VAL A 501 0.93 10.10 24.81
N ARG A 502 1.25 8.86 24.45
CA ARG A 502 0.27 7.88 23.93
C ARG A 502 0.33 6.55 24.65
N PHE A 503 -0.84 6.10 25.10
CA PHE A 503 -1.03 4.88 25.87
C PHE A 503 -2.10 3.98 25.27
N GLU A 504 -1.79 2.70 25.15
CA GLU A 504 -2.74 1.66 24.75
C GLU A 504 -3.12 0.82 25.98
N MET A 505 -4.42 0.73 26.27
CA MET A 505 -4.91 -0.02 27.44
C MET A 505 -5.10 -1.49 27.11
N GLY A 506 -4.00 -2.23 27.19
CA GLY A 506 -3.89 -3.62 26.76
C GLY A 506 -3.70 -3.77 25.25
N ASN A 507 -3.57 -5.02 24.81
CA ASN A 507 -3.36 -5.42 23.43
C ASN A 507 -4.33 -6.54 23.07
N GLU A 508 -5.21 -6.37 22.09
CA GLU A 508 -6.17 -7.41 21.65
C GLU A 508 -6.90 -8.09 22.82
N PHE A 509 -7.21 -7.31 23.85
CA PHE A 509 -7.85 -7.81 25.07
C PHE A 509 -9.21 -8.44 24.69
N SER A 510 -9.57 -9.56 25.33
CA SER A 510 -10.72 -10.42 24.98
C SER A 510 -10.63 -11.19 23.66
N ASP A 511 -9.46 -11.28 23.03
CA ASP A 511 -9.26 -12.24 21.95
C ASP A 511 -9.15 -13.69 22.44
N VAL A 512 -9.18 -14.66 21.53
CA VAL A 512 -9.08 -16.09 21.85
C VAL A 512 -7.79 -16.36 22.62
N GLY A 513 -7.92 -16.70 23.91
CA GLY A 513 -6.80 -16.95 24.82
C GLY A 513 -6.25 -15.71 25.52
N GLN A 514 -6.85 -14.54 25.30
CA GLN A 514 -6.46 -13.25 25.87
C GLN A 514 -7.56 -12.68 26.79
N ASP A 515 -8.23 -13.54 27.56
CA ASP A 515 -9.31 -13.13 28.47
C ASP A 515 -8.81 -12.66 29.85
N TYR A 516 -7.66 -13.15 30.30
CA TYR A 516 -7.01 -12.74 31.57
C TYR A 516 -7.99 -12.75 32.76
N TRP A 517 -8.07 -11.65 33.52
CA TRP A 517 -9.03 -11.53 34.62
C TRP A 517 -10.50 -11.63 34.17
N MET A 518 -10.84 -11.28 32.92
CA MET A 518 -12.20 -11.44 32.39
C MET A 518 -12.62 -12.90 32.21
N SER A 519 -11.71 -13.87 32.34
CA SER A 519 -12.07 -15.29 32.42
C SER A 519 -13.06 -15.59 33.56
N GLY A 520 -13.14 -14.71 34.58
CA GLY A 520 -14.09 -14.77 35.70
C GLY A 520 -15.38 -13.95 35.51
N LYS A 521 -15.59 -13.28 34.37
CA LYS A 521 -16.70 -12.32 34.15
C LYS A 521 -18.13 -12.90 34.21
N GLY A 522 -18.26 -14.22 34.25
CA GLY A 522 -19.56 -14.90 34.22
C GLY A 522 -20.39 -14.54 32.97
N SER A 523 -21.61 -14.05 33.20
CA SER A 523 -22.58 -13.67 32.16
C SER A 523 -22.35 -12.29 31.54
N LEU A 524 -21.41 -11.48 32.07
CA LEU A 524 -21.07 -10.20 31.47
C LEU A 524 -20.52 -10.40 30.06
N SER A 525 -20.85 -9.49 29.14
CA SER A 525 -20.17 -9.44 27.85
C SER A 525 -18.73 -8.98 28.07
N ALA A 526 -17.80 -9.40 27.20
CA ALA A 526 -16.39 -9.00 27.31
C ALA A 526 -16.23 -7.47 27.28
N VAL A 527 -17.00 -6.78 26.42
CA VAL A 527 -16.97 -5.33 26.30
C VAL A 527 -17.49 -4.62 27.56
N ASP A 528 -18.54 -5.13 28.22
CA ASP A 528 -19.01 -4.52 29.48
C ASP A 528 -17.98 -4.71 30.59
N ALA A 529 -17.42 -5.93 30.71
CA ALA A 529 -16.37 -6.22 31.68
C ALA A 529 -15.13 -5.36 31.43
N TYR A 530 -14.72 -5.15 30.17
CA TYR A 530 -13.60 -4.28 29.82
C TYR A 530 -13.86 -2.81 30.17
N ILE A 531 -15.06 -2.29 29.93
CA ILE A 531 -15.40 -0.88 30.20
C ILE A 531 -15.53 -0.61 31.71
N ASP A 532 -16.32 -1.42 32.42
CA ASP A 532 -16.75 -1.13 33.79
C ASP A 532 -16.00 -1.96 34.86
N GLY A 533 -15.27 -3.00 34.46
CA GLY A 533 -14.70 -3.95 35.41
C GLY A 533 -15.79 -4.78 36.10
N GLY A 534 -15.60 -5.04 37.39
CA GLY A 534 -16.56 -5.73 38.26
C GLY A 534 -15.97 -6.93 39.00
N ILE A 535 -16.85 -7.68 39.67
CA ILE A 535 -16.47 -8.89 40.41
C ILE A 535 -16.29 -10.06 39.45
N MET A 536 -15.06 -10.54 39.35
CA MET A 536 -14.67 -11.73 38.59
C MET A 536 -14.65 -12.93 39.52
N THR A 537 -15.28 -14.04 39.10
CA THR A 537 -15.40 -15.26 39.92
C THR A 537 -14.60 -16.41 39.31
N TYR A 538 -13.68 -16.99 40.09
CA TYR A 538 -12.79 -18.07 39.68
C TYR A 538 -13.07 -19.34 40.48
N THR A 539 -13.79 -20.27 39.87
CA THR A 539 -14.13 -21.59 40.45
C THR A 539 -13.48 -22.72 39.69
N GLU A 540 -13.55 -23.93 40.24
CA GLU A 540 -13.19 -25.15 39.50
C GLU A 540 -14.03 -25.27 38.22
N GLY A 541 -13.38 -25.66 37.12
CA GLY A 541 -13.99 -25.78 35.81
C GLY A 541 -12.94 -26.10 34.75
N PRO A 542 -13.36 -26.44 33.50
CA PRO A 542 -12.41 -26.60 32.41
C PRO A 542 -11.63 -25.29 32.22
N PRO A 543 -10.31 -25.36 32.01
CA PRO A 543 -9.51 -24.16 31.80
C PRO A 543 -10.07 -23.37 30.61
N SER A 544 -10.23 -22.05 30.75
CA SER A 544 -10.26 -21.18 29.55
C SER A 544 -8.88 -21.27 28.92
N TYR A 545 -8.80 -21.35 27.59
CA TYR A 545 -7.58 -21.51 26.79
C TYR A 545 -6.24 -21.37 27.57
N TYR A 546 -5.80 -22.47 28.18
CA TYR A 546 -4.60 -22.64 29.04
C TYR A 546 -4.42 -21.71 30.27
N GLN A 547 -5.41 -20.89 30.63
CA GLN A 547 -5.50 -20.17 31.91
C GLN A 547 -6.37 -20.98 32.89
N ASN A 548 -5.71 -21.72 33.78
CA ASN A 548 -6.42 -22.52 34.79
C ASN A 548 -6.90 -21.60 35.92
N LYS A 549 -8.21 -21.46 36.08
CA LYS A 549 -8.84 -20.43 36.95
C LYS A 549 -8.46 -20.53 38.42
N THR A 550 -8.04 -21.72 38.87
CA THR A 550 -7.76 -22.00 40.29
C THR A 550 -6.30 -22.29 40.59
N ASN A 551 -5.41 -22.22 39.60
CA ASN A 551 -3.98 -22.39 39.87
C ASN A 551 -3.48 -21.24 40.75
N VAL A 552 -2.51 -21.55 41.59
CA VAL A 552 -1.67 -20.57 42.29
C VAL A 552 -0.24 -20.64 41.75
N ALA A 553 0.54 -19.60 41.96
CA ALA A 553 1.89 -19.47 41.44
C ALA A 553 2.90 -19.18 42.56
N LYS A 554 4.20 -19.30 42.23
CA LYS A 554 5.28 -18.75 43.05
C LYS A 554 5.63 -17.37 42.51
N LYS A 555 6.22 -16.52 43.34
CA LYS A 555 6.80 -15.26 42.86
C LYS A 555 7.82 -15.56 41.76
N ALA A 556 7.73 -14.88 40.63
CA ALA A 556 8.55 -15.08 39.43
C ALA A 556 8.46 -16.47 38.75
N ASP A 557 7.57 -17.37 39.18
CA ASP A 557 7.30 -18.65 38.50
C ASP A 557 5.80 -18.95 38.46
N TRP A 558 5.25 -18.77 37.26
CA TRP A 558 3.82 -18.82 36.97
C TRP A 558 3.41 -20.04 36.15
N GLN A 559 4.32 -21.01 36.02
CA GLN A 559 4.04 -22.26 35.33
C GLN A 559 2.95 -23.06 36.07
N PRO A 560 2.15 -23.88 35.37
CA PRO A 560 1.17 -24.75 36.01
C PRO A 560 1.77 -25.68 37.08
N ALA A 561 3.05 -26.04 36.94
CA ALA A 561 3.80 -26.86 37.90
C ALA A 561 4.12 -26.10 39.20
N ALA A 562 4.20 -24.76 39.17
CA ALA A 562 4.46 -23.92 40.34
C ALA A 562 3.34 -24.02 41.39
N SER A 563 2.13 -24.42 40.99
CA SER A 563 1.06 -24.68 41.96
C SER A 563 1.26 -25.96 42.77
N ASN A 564 2.21 -26.83 42.43
CA ASN A 564 2.50 -28.00 43.25
C ASN A 564 3.41 -27.58 44.41
N SER A 565 3.11 -28.04 45.63
CA SER A 565 3.95 -27.79 46.80
C SER A 565 5.35 -28.36 46.61
N ASP A 566 6.36 -27.64 47.09
CA ASP A 566 7.72 -28.14 47.21
C ASP A 566 7.98 -28.92 48.51
N GLY A 567 7.04 -28.90 49.46
CA GLY A 567 7.18 -29.57 50.76
C GLY A 567 8.11 -28.83 51.73
N ASN A 568 8.39 -27.55 51.52
CA ASN A 568 9.23 -26.75 52.39
C ASN A 568 8.42 -26.00 53.47
N PRO A 569 8.99 -25.79 54.68
CA PRO A 569 8.40 -24.91 55.69
C PRO A 569 8.16 -23.48 55.16
N ASN A 570 7.06 -22.85 55.57
CA ASN A 570 6.73 -21.45 55.23
C ASN A 570 6.59 -21.17 53.74
N GLU A 571 6.15 -22.18 52.98
CA GLU A 571 5.94 -22.05 51.55
C GLU A 571 4.91 -20.95 51.22
N GLU A 572 5.21 -20.13 50.21
CA GLU A 572 4.31 -19.06 49.75
C GLU A 572 3.70 -19.37 48.37
N ARG A 573 2.46 -18.95 48.18
CA ARG A 573 1.75 -19.02 46.89
C ARG A 573 0.97 -17.74 46.62
N TYR A 574 0.71 -17.46 45.35
CA TYR A 574 0.01 -16.25 44.92
C TYR A 574 -1.10 -16.61 43.95
N VAL A 575 -2.27 -15.99 44.13
CA VAL A 575 -3.31 -16.02 43.08
C VAL A 575 -2.91 -15.10 41.91
N TYR A 576 -3.56 -15.28 40.76
CA TYR A 576 -3.20 -14.56 39.53
C TYR A 576 -3.81 -13.17 39.45
N TRP A 577 -5.06 -13.02 39.88
CA TRP A 577 -5.85 -11.80 39.70
C TRP A 577 -6.13 -11.15 41.05
N VAL A 578 -5.72 -9.90 41.20
CA VAL A 578 -5.78 -9.13 42.44
C VAL A 578 -6.42 -7.75 42.18
N PRO A 579 -7.00 -7.09 43.20
CA PRO A 579 -7.17 -7.56 44.59
C PRO A 579 -8.26 -8.65 44.71
N VAL A 580 -8.16 -9.47 45.74
CA VAL A 580 -9.13 -10.53 46.06
C VAL A 580 -10.24 -9.94 46.93
N VAL A 581 -11.49 -10.28 46.64
CA VAL A 581 -12.63 -9.89 47.49
C VAL A 581 -12.46 -10.58 48.84
N GLU A 582 -12.52 -9.79 49.92
CA GLU A 582 -12.40 -10.27 51.29
C GLU A 582 -13.34 -11.46 51.55
N ASP A 583 -12.86 -12.46 52.29
CA ASP A 583 -13.57 -13.71 52.61
C ASP A 583 -14.03 -14.57 51.42
N SER A 584 -13.70 -14.22 50.16
CA SER A 584 -14.12 -15.00 48.99
C SER A 584 -13.21 -16.20 48.68
N ALA A 585 -12.02 -16.25 49.28
CA ALA A 585 -10.99 -17.23 48.96
C ALA A 585 -11.21 -18.58 49.66
N THR A 586 -10.99 -19.68 48.93
CA THR A 586 -10.90 -21.04 49.48
C THR A 586 -9.62 -21.69 48.95
N VAL A 587 -8.66 -21.93 49.84
CA VAL A 587 -7.38 -22.58 49.52
C VAL A 587 -7.52 -24.09 49.72
N SER A 588 -7.12 -24.87 48.73
CA SER A 588 -7.14 -26.33 48.78
C SER A 588 -5.77 -26.94 48.48
N VAL A 589 -5.38 -27.96 49.25
CA VAL A 589 -4.16 -28.76 49.03
C VAL A 589 -4.58 -30.20 48.76
N ALA A 590 -4.19 -30.75 47.61
CA ALA A 590 -4.63 -32.05 47.12
C ALA A 590 -6.16 -32.23 47.15
N GLY A 591 -6.90 -31.16 46.82
CA GLY A 591 -8.37 -31.13 46.82
C GLY A 591 -9.03 -31.03 48.20
N THR A 592 -8.24 -30.91 49.28
CA THR A 592 -8.77 -30.69 50.64
C THR A 592 -8.65 -29.22 51.01
N ALA A 593 -9.75 -28.58 51.40
CA ALA A 593 -9.76 -27.20 51.85
C ALA A 593 -8.95 -27.02 53.15
N TRP A 594 -8.09 -26.00 53.19
CA TRP A 594 -7.34 -25.58 54.37
C TRP A 594 -7.99 -24.32 54.96
N ARG A 595 -7.99 -24.22 56.29
CA ARG A 595 -8.63 -23.09 56.99
C ARG A 595 -7.74 -21.85 56.90
N ILE A 596 -8.30 -20.73 56.42
CA ILE A 596 -7.61 -19.44 56.43
C ILE A 596 -7.64 -18.85 57.85
N VAL A 597 -6.51 -18.34 58.32
CA VAL A 597 -6.34 -17.72 59.66
C VAL A 597 -5.56 -16.42 59.54
N ASP A 598 -5.77 -15.50 60.49
CA ASP A 598 -5.06 -14.21 60.52
C ASP A 598 -3.56 -14.37 60.84
N SER A 599 -3.22 -15.40 61.62
CA SER A 599 -1.83 -15.74 61.96
C SER A 599 -1.66 -17.25 62.11
N LEU A 600 -0.51 -17.73 61.63
CA LEU A 600 -0.07 -19.12 61.79
C LEU A 600 0.37 -19.42 63.23
N GLU A 601 0.77 -18.40 64.00
CA GLU A 601 1.28 -18.56 65.36
C GLU A 601 0.25 -19.24 66.27
N GLY A 602 0.67 -20.31 66.96
CA GLY A 602 -0.15 -21.01 67.94
C GLY A 602 -1.21 -21.95 67.35
N GLN A 603 -1.25 -22.14 66.01
CA GLN A 603 -2.22 -23.02 65.37
C GLN A 603 -1.90 -24.52 65.51
N GLY A 604 -0.67 -24.89 65.91
CA GLY A 604 -0.25 -26.30 65.99
C GLY A 604 -0.16 -26.97 64.62
N ALA A 605 -0.01 -28.30 64.59
CA ALA A 605 0.08 -29.10 63.35
C ALA A 605 -1.29 -29.30 62.65
N GLU A 606 -1.96 -28.20 62.33
CA GLU A 606 -3.28 -28.15 61.69
C GLU A 606 -3.18 -27.74 60.21
N ASN A 607 -4.16 -28.11 59.39
CA ASN A 607 -4.23 -27.69 57.98
C ASN A 607 -4.74 -26.24 57.86
N VAL A 608 -3.85 -25.29 58.13
CA VAL A 608 -4.11 -23.84 58.13
C VAL A 608 -3.15 -23.09 57.21
N CYS A 609 -3.59 -21.94 56.71
CA CYS A 609 -2.78 -20.99 55.95
C CYS A 609 -3.21 -19.55 56.27
N THR A 610 -2.36 -18.56 56.05
CA THR A 610 -2.77 -17.14 56.02
C THR A 610 -3.06 -16.71 54.59
N PHE A 611 -3.90 -15.69 54.41
CA PHE A 611 -4.22 -15.12 53.11
C PHE A 611 -4.18 -13.59 53.17
N ASP A 612 -3.42 -12.95 52.28
CA ASP A 612 -3.40 -11.51 52.05
C ASP A 612 -4.31 -11.20 50.85
N TYR A 613 -5.42 -10.52 51.11
CA TYR A 613 -6.43 -10.24 50.09
C TYR A 613 -6.00 -9.15 49.10
N GLU A 614 -5.06 -8.29 49.46
CA GLU A 614 -4.56 -7.22 48.58
C GLU A 614 -3.54 -7.80 47.60
N THR A 615 -2.56 -8.54 48.11
CA THR A 615 -1.47 -9.10 47.28
C THR A 615 -1.79 -10.49 46.73
N GLY A 616 -2.85 -11.13 47.21
CA GLY A 616 -3.23 -12.49 46.84
C GLY A 616 -2.29 -13.56 47.40
N LYS A 617 -1.47 -13.21 48.41
CA LYS A 617 -0.44 -14.09 48.98
C LYS A 617 -1.05 -15.09 49.96
N ILE A 618 -0.64 -16.34 49.84
CA ILE A 618 -0.96 -17.47 50.71
C ILE A 618 0.34 -17.90 51.39
N THR A 619 0.34 -18.03 52.71
CA THR A 619 1.50 -18.55 53.46
C THR A 619 1.10 -19.80 54.23
N PHE A 620 1.86 -20.88 54.05
CA PHE A 620 1.65 -22.16 54.72
C PHE A 620 2.55 -22.30 55.95
N GLY A 621 2.25 -23.27 56.81
CA GLY A 621 2.98 -23.47 58.07
C GLY A 621 4.38 -24.06 57.93
N ASP A 622 5.08 -24.12 59.06
CA ASP A 622 6.44 -24.68 59.20
C ASP A 622 6.46 -26.11 59.77
N GLY A 623 5.29 -26.71 60.00
CA GLY A 623 5.10 -28.00 60.67
C GLY A 623 4.87 -27.89 62.18
N THR A 624 5.08 -26.71 62.79
CA THR A 624 4.76 -26.41 64.19
C THR A 624 3.58 -25.44 64.30
N ASN A 625 3.56 -24.42 63.44
CA ASN A 625 2.56 -23.37 63.33
C ASN A 625 1.81 -23.53 61.99
N GLY A 626 1.06 -24.61 61.88
CA GLY A 626 0.42 -25.09 60.65
C GLY A 626 1.21 -26.20 59.96
N ASN A 627 0.52 -27.11 59.28
CA ASN A 627 1.12 -28.19 58.50
C ASN A 627 1.85 -27.67 57.26
N ILE A 628 2.88 -28.40 56.85
CA ILE A 628 3.56 -28.20 55.57
C ILE A 628 2.76 -28.95 54.50
N PRO A 629 2.35 -28.32 53.39
CA PRO A 629 1.74 -29.02 52.27
C PRO A 629 2.67 -30.14 51.76
N VAL A 630 2.10 -31.31 51.46
CA VAL A 630 2.92 -32.46 51.05
C VAL A 630 3.60 -32.18 49.70
N ALA A 631 4.90 -32.46 49.59
CA ALA A 631 5.63 -32.27 48.33
C ALA A 631 4.92 -32.92 47.14
N GLY A 632 4.74 -32.16 46.06
CA GLY A 632 4.02 -32.56 44.85
C GLY A 632 2.50 -32.45 44.94
N ALA A 633 1.92 -32.15 46.11
CA ALA A 633 0.48 -31.90 46.23
C ALA A 633 0.10 -30.62 45.49
N LYS A 634 -0.93 -30.71 44.65
CA LYS A 634 -1.46 -29.54 43.93
C LYS A 634 -2.15 -28.61 44.92
N ILE A 635 -1.70 -27.36 44.96
CA ILE A 635 -2.35 -26.25 45.65
C ILE A 635 -3.24 -25.52 44.64
N THR A 636 -4.48 -25.25 45.03
CA THR A 636 -5.44 -24.47 44.25
C THR A 636 -6.15 -23.44 45.13
N CYS A 637 -6.68 -22.40 44.51
CA CYS A 637 -7.51 -21.41 45.19
C CYS A 637 -8.72 -21.06 44.32
N THR A 638 -9.93 -21.15 44.86
CA THR A 638 -11.12 -20.52 44.27
C THR A 638 -11.37 -19.20 44.97
N TYR A 639 -11.69 -18.14 44.24
CA TYR A 639 -11.81 -16.80 44.81
C TYR A 639 -12.63 -15.89 43.90
N GLN A 640 -13.00 -14.72 44.42
CA GLN A 640 -13.50 -13.61 43.64
C GLN A 640 -12.46 -12.48 43.64
N SER A 641 -12.37 -11.71 42.56
CA SER A 641 -11.51 -10.54 42.46
C SER A 641 -12.33 -9.34 42.01
N GLN A 642 -12.11 -8.19 42.63
CA GLN A 642 -12.69 -6.92 42.20
C GLN A 642 -11.76 -6.28 41.17
N GLN A 643 -12.17 -6.24 39.92
CA GLN A 643 -11.38 -5.66 38.83
C GLN A 643 -11.91 -4.28 38.45
N ALA A 644 -11.00 -3.36 38.14
CA ALA A 644 -11.31 -2.05 37.60
C ALA A 644 -11.52 -2.12 36.08
N GLY A 645 -12.36 -1.23 35.55
CA GLY A 645 -12.63 -1.12 34.11
C GLY A 645 -11.80 -0.04 33.44
N PHE A 646 -11.77 -0.03 32.10
CA PHE A 646 -11.06 0.96 31.29
C PHE A 646 -11.27 2.42 31.75
N VAL A 647 -12.50 2.77 32.17
CA VAL A 647 -12.82 4.13 32.63
C VAL A 647 -12.06 4.52 33.90
N ASP A 648 -11.88 3.58 34.83
CA ASP A 648 -11.15 3.83 36.08
C ASP A 648 -9.66 4.11 35.79
N TYR A 649 -9.07 3.35 34.86
CA TYR A 649 -7.70 3.59 34.40
C TYR A 649 -7.56 4.92 33.68
N TYR A 650 -8.51 5.25 32.79
CA TYR A 650 -8.51 6.52 32.07
C TYR A 650 -8.48 7.70 33.05
N ASP A 651 -9.35 7.66 34.06
CA ASP A 651 -9.47 8.74 35.05
C ASP A 651 -8.22 8.86 35.92
N ALA A 652 -7.64 7.74 36.38
CA ALA A 652 -6.43 7.76 37.19
C ALA A 652 -5.22 8.31 36.40
N MET A 653 -5.05 7.88 35.15
CA MET A 653 -3.95 8.34 34.29
C MET A 653 -4.10 9.82 33.91
N LYS A 654 -5.33 10.26 33.55
CA LYS A 654 -5.59 11.66 33.22
C LYS A 654 -5.41 12.58 34.43
N ALA A 655 -5.74 12.14 35.65
CA ALA A 655 -5.54 12.94 36.86
C ALA A 655 -4.06 13.32 37.07
N VAL A 656 -3.14 12.35 36.95
CA VAL A 656 -1.69 12.62 37.04
C VAL A 656 -1.22 13.51 35.89
N ALA A 657 -1.69 13.25 34.66
CA ALA A 657 -1.35 14.04 33.49
C ALA A 657 -1.78 15.52 33.63
N ASP A 658 -3.00 15.76 34.15
CA ASP A 658 -3.53 17.10 34.42
C ASP A 658 -2.69 17.82 35.49
N GLU A 659 -2.26 17.10 36.53
CA GLU A 659 -1.43 17.67 37.61
C GLU A 659 -0.04 18.10 37.13
N ILE A 660 0.57 17.36 36.21
CA ILE A 660 1.84 17.73 35.57
C ILE A 660 1.69 18.70 34.40
N GLY A 661 0.45 19.05 34.01
CA GLY A 661 0.17 19.97 32.91
C GLY A 661 0.44 19.39 31.51
N MET A 662 0.23 18.08 31.33
CA MET A 662 0.49 17.34 30.09
C MET A 662 -0.80 16.72 29.55
N ASP A 663 -1.02 16.82 28.24
CA ASP A 663 -2.09 16.06 27.58
C ASP A 663 -1.57 14.71 27.09
N ILE A 664 -2.25 13.64 27.47
CA ILE A 664 -1.96 12.26 27.04
C ILE A 664 -3.15 11.66 26.30
N GLU A 665 -2.91 10.82 25.30
CA GLU A 665 -3.94 10.11 24.54
C GLU A 665 -4.03 8.65 25.00
N ILE A 666 -5.22 8.20 25.40
CA ILE A 666 -5.48 6.85 25.89
C ILE A 666 -6.43 6.12 24.94
N TYR A 667 -5.94 5.01 24.38
CA TYR A 667 -6.62 4.21 23.37
C TYR A 667 -7.14 2.88 23.93
N SER A 668 -8.36 2.50 23.55
CA SER A 668 -8.90 1.17 23.83
C SER A 668 -8.09 0.09 23.12
N GLY A 669 -7.59 -0.88 23.89
CA GLY A 669 -6.82 -2.04 23.45
C GLY A 669 -7.61 -3.34 23.35
N ILE A 670 -8.96 -3.28 23.40
CA ILE A 670 -9.81 -4.45 23.15
C ILE A 670 -9.66 -4.94 21.71
N VAL A 671 -9.91 -6.23 21.47
CA VAL A 671 -9.78 -6.84 20.14
C VAL A 671 -10.57 -6.11 19.05
N ASP A 672 -9.98 -5.96 17.86
CA ASP A 672 -10.51 -5.19 16.71
C ASP A 672 -12.01 -5.37 16.43
N ARG A 673 -12.49 -6.61 16.48
CA ARG A 673 -13.90 -6.95 16.17
C ARG A 673 -14.90 -6.34 17.17
N ASP A 674 -14.43 -6.01 18.37
CA ASP A 674 -15.23 -5.49 19.46
C ASP A 674 -15.10 -3.96 19.60
N GLN A 675 -14.19 -3.29 18.88
CA GLN A 675 -13.98 -1.84 18.97
C GLN A 675 -15.25 -1.03 18.64
N LYS A 676 -16.04 -1.43 17.62
CA LYS A 676 -17.33 -0.76 17.33
C LYS A 676 -18.37 -0.96 18.44
N SER A 677 -18.35 -2.12 19.09
CA SER A 677 -19.20 -2.41 20.26
C SER A 677 -18.78 -1.55 21.45
N PHE A 678 -17.47 -1.41 21.68
CA PHE A 678 -16.90 -0.50 22.67
C PHE A 678 -17.40 0.93 22.45
N ILE A 679 -17.20 1.50 21.26
CA ILE A 679 -17.66 2.86 20.91
C ILE A 679 -19.16 3.04 21.18
N THR A 680 -19.98 2.08 20.75
CA THR A 680 -21.43 2.11 20.94
C THR A 680 -21.81 2.10 22.42
N LYS A 681 -21.15 1.27 23.23
CA LYS A 681 -21.42 1.14 24.66
C LYS A 681 -20.91 2.32 25.47
N MET A 682 -19.75 2.88 25.12
CA MET A 682 -19.26 4.13 25.72
C MET A 682 -20.30 5.25 25.56
N LYS A 683 -20.89 5.39 24.36
CA LYS A 683 -22.01 6.33 24.13
C LYS A 683 -23.23 6.01 24.98
N GLN A 684 -23.68 4.76 25.02
CA GLN A 684 -24.85 4.34 25.79
C GLN A 684 -24.70 4.61 27.29
N LYS A 685 -23.46 4.53 27.80
CA LYS A 685 -23.13 4.77 29.21
C LYS A 685 -22.82 6.24 29.53
N GLY A 686 -22.70 7.10 28.53
CA GLY A 686 -22.34 8.51 28.72
C GLY A 686 -20.83 8.74 28.93
N TYR A 687 -19.98 7.81 28.47
CA TYR A 687 -18.53 7.83 28.64
C TYR A 687 -17.78 8.30 27.38
N ASN A 688 -18.41 9.10 26.53
CA ASN A 688 -17.77 9.58 25.30
C ASN A 688 -16.47 10.35 25.57
N ASP A 689 -16.38 11.05 26.70
CA ASP A 689 -15.20 11.85 27.09
C ASP A 689 -14.16 11.02 27.90
N LYS A 690 -14.35 9.71 28.00
CA LYS A 690 -13.50 8.80 28.79
C LYS A 690 -12.64 7.90 27.91
N TYR A 691 -12.30 8.34 26.70
CA TYR A 691 -11.34 7.71 25.79
C TYR A 691 -10.96 8.68 24.66
N ASP A 692 -9.72 8.62 24.19
CA ASP A 692 -9.23 9.50 23.11
C ASP A 692 -9.28 8.79 21.73
N GLY A 693 -9.29 7.47 21.73
CA GLY A 693 -9.37 6.69 20.50
C GLY A 693 -9.47 5.18 20.69
N VAL A 694 -9.35 4.48 19.57
CA VAL A 694 -9.29 3.01 19.51
C VAL A 694 -8.08 2.57 18.70
N ILE A 695 -7.48 1.44 19.07
CA ILE A 695 -6.45 0.80 18.25
C ILE A 695 -7.08 -0.22 17.30
N ILE A 696 -6.50 -0.38 16.10
CA ILE A 696 -6.88 -1.39 15.11
C ILE A 696 -5.62 -2.10 14.61
N HIS A 697 -5.68 -3.43 14.49
CA HIS A 697 -4.62 -4.31 13.99
C HIS A 697 -4.96 -4.91 12.62
N PRO A 698 -4.90 -4.14 11.52
CA PRO A 698 -5.43 -4.57 10.23
C PRO A 698 -4.47 -5.50 9.46
N TYR A 699 -4.35 -6.76 9.90
CA TYR A 699 -3.58 -7.78 9.17
C TYR A 699 -4.26 -8.25 7.89
N SER A 700 -3.45 -8.42 6.84
CA SER A 700 -3.85 -8.99 5.55
C SER A 700 -3.47 -10.46 5.45
N SER A 701 -4.35 -11.28 4.87
CA SER A 701 -4.06 -12.68 4.50
C SER A 701 -4.61 -12.96 3.11
N PHE A 702 -3.82 -13.62 2.25
CA PHE A 702 -4.19 -13.88 0.86
C PHE A 702 -3.61 -15.23 0.37
N SER A 703 -4.20 -15.79 -0.71
CA SER A 703 -3.82 -17.12 -1.22
C SER A 703 -2.51 -17.10 -2.05
N SER A 704 -1.82 -18.24 -2.15
CA SER A 704 -0.42 -18.34 -2.61
C SER A 704 -0.16 -18.19 -4.12
N ALA A 705 -1.19 -18.11 -4.98
CA ALA A 705 -0.99 -18.23 -6.43
C ALA A 705 -0.65 -16.91 -7.17
N ALA A 706 -0.91 -15.73 -6.59
CA ALA A 706 -0.60 -14.42 -7.22
C ALA A 706 -0.44 -13.27 -6.19
N GLN A 707 0.56 -13.38 -5.30
CA GLN A 707 0.68 -12.61 -4.05
C GLN A 707 0.67 -11.07 -4.17
N TYR A 708 1.25 -10.48 -5.21
CA TYR A 708 1.51 -9.03 -5.23
C TYR A 708 0.25 -8.17 -5.41
N GLU A 709 -0.48 -8.33 -6.51
CA GLU A 709 -1.65 -7.49 -6.81
C GLU A 709 -2.78 -7.68 -5.78
N ASP A 710 -3.01 -8.93 -5.36
CA ASP A 710 -3.98 -9.25 -4.30
C ASP A 710 -3.58 -8.64 -2.95
N SER A 711 -2.28 -8.56 -2.63
CA SER A 711 -1.82 -7.89 -1.40
C SER A 711 -2.18 -6.40 -1.42
N LEU A 712 -2.02 -5.70 -2.55
CA LEU A 712 -2.32 -4.28 -2.67
C LEU A 712 -3.82 -4.00 -2.52
N VAL A 713 -4.66 -4.84 -3.13
CA VAL A 713 -6.10 -4.78 -2.96
C VAL A 713 -6.49 -5.01 -1.50
N THR A 714 -5.89 -6.00 -0.85
CA THR A 714 -6.17 -6.30 0.56
C THR A 714 -5.73 -5.13 1.46
N ALA A 715 -4.59 -4.49 1.17
CA ALA A 715 -4.13 -3.29 1.88
C ALA A 715 -5.21 -2.19 1.86
N LYS A 716 -5.79 -1.93 0.68
CA LYS A 716 -6.84 -0.92 0.52
C LYS A 716 -8.11 -1.25 1.31
N GLN A 717 -8.53 -2.52 1.31
CA GLN A 717 -9.68 -2.96 2.09
C GLN A 717 -9.45 -2.79 3.60
N LYS A 718 -8.22 -3.03 4.04
CA LYS A 718 -7.81 -2.91 5.43
C LYS A 718 -7.78 -1.45 5.90
N THR A 719 -7.32 -0.53 5.05
CA THR A 719 -7.38 0.91 5.36
C THR A 719 -8.80 1.48 5.29
N ASP A 720 -9.67 0.95 4.41
CA ASP A 720 -11.11 1.27 4.44
C ASP A 720 -11.78 0.78 5.72
N TYR A 721 -11.40 -0.40 6.22
CA TYR A 721 -11.87 -0.90 7.51
C TYR A 721 -11.47 0.03 8.67
N VAL A 722 -10.22 0.51 8.67
CA VAL A 722 -9.73 1.51 9.64
C VAL A 722 -10.55 2.79 9.58
N ALA A 723 -10.76 3.37 8.39
CA ALA A 723 -11.57 4.57 8.21
C ALA A 723 -12.99 4.42 8.79
N SER A 724 -13.61 3.24 8.64
CA SER A 724 -14.95 2.98 9.17
C SER A 724 -15.06 3.02 10.70
N HIS A 725 -13.95 2.90 11.45
CA HIS A 725 -13.94 3.05 12.91
C HIS A 725 -13.92 4.52 13.31
N LYS A 726 -13.22 5.35 12.54
CA LYS A 726 -13.27 6.80 12.70
C LYS A 726 -14.68 7.32 12.45
N ASP A 727 -15.33 6.86 11.39
CA ASP A 727 -16.71 7.20 11.08
C ASP A 727 -17.66 6.78 12.22
N ALA A 728 -17.46 5.59 12.80
CA ALA A 728 -18.25 5.12 13.93
C ALA A 728 -18.07 6.00 15.19
N MET A 729 -16.85 6.45 15.49
CA MET A 729 -16.62 7.39 16.60
C MET A 729 -17.24 8.76 16.33
N MET A 730 -17.12 9.27 15.10
CA MET A 730 -17.74 10.52 14.68
C MET A 730 -19.28 10.45 14.80
N GLU A 731 -19.89 9.36 14.35
CA GLU A 731 -21.35 9.14 14.47
C GLU A 731 -21.78 8.99 15.94
N ALA A 732 -20.94 8.34 16.76
CA ALA A 732 -21.23 8.15 18.17
C ALA A 732 -21.15 9.45 18.97
N THR A 733 -20.14 10.28 18.70
CA THR A 733 -19.72 11.38 19.60
C THR A 733 -19.88 12.77 19.00
N GLY A 734 -19.82 12.91 17.67
CA GLY A 734 -19.70 14.21 16.99
C GLY A 734 -18.34 14.88 17.15
N ASP A 735 -17.36 14.19 17.74
CA ASP A 735 -16.06 14.73 18.10
C ASP A 735 -14.98 14.28 17.11
N ASN A 736 -14.43 15.23 16.36
CA ASN A 736 -13.38 14.98 15.37
C ASN A 736 -11.97 14.86 15.99
N SER A 737 -11.83 15.13 17.29
CA SER A 737 -10.56 14.95 18.01
C SER A 737 -10.26 13.47 18.26
N LYS A 738 -11.29 12.61 18.25
CA LYS A 738 -11.13 11.16 18.43
C LYS A 738 -10.45 10.51 17.23
N LYS A 739 -9.42 9.71 17.50
CA LYS A 739 -8.55 9.13 16.47
C LYS A 739 -8.57 7.61 16.49
N VAL A 740 -8.36 7.02 15.32
CA VAL A 740 -8.00 5.62 15.21
C VAL A 740 -6.48 5.54 15.17
N ALA A 741 -5.89 4.63 15.94
CA ALA A 741 -4.48 4.30 15.86
C ALA A 741 -4.30 2.96 15.14
N ILE A 742 -3.29 2.85 14.27
CA ILE A 742 -2.88 1.58 13.68
C ILE A 742 -1.64 1.12 14.44
N SER A 743 -1.82 0.43 15.55
CA SER A 743 -0.72 0.02 16.43
C SER A 743 0.04 -1.21 15.94
N GLU A 744 -0.55 -2.01 15.05
CA GLU A 744 0.12 -3.11 14.36
C GLU A 744 -0.48 -3.37 12.98
N PHE A 745 0.34 -3.42 11.93
CA PHE A 745 -0.14 -3.92 10.62
C PHE A 745 0.91 -4.75 9.87
N GLY A 746 0.43 -5.51 8.88
CA GLY A 746 1.27 -6.39 8.10
C GLY A 746 0.52 -7.46 7.30
N ILE A 747 1.27 -8.44 6.81
CA ILE A 747 0.77 -9.60 6.06
C ILE A 747 0.91 -10.87 6.93
N ASN A 748 -0.20 -11.44 7.37
CA ASN A 748 -0.22 -12.70 8.10
C ASN A 748 -0.27 -13.87 7.11
N THR A 749 0.90 -14.22 6.54
CA THR A 749 1.09 -15.37 5.64
C THR A 749 2.48 -15.97 5.81
N GLN A 750 2.58 -17.30 5.91
CA GLN A 750 3.86 -17.98 6.07
C GLN A 750 4.63 -18.09 4.76
N SER A 751 5.36 -17.04 4.38
CA SER A 751 6.09 -16.96 3.12
C SER A 751 7.23 -15.95 3.20
N ASN A 752 8.36 -16.21 2.53
CA ASN A 752 9.44 -15.24 2.39
C ASN A 752 8.99 -13.94 1.66
N TYR A 753 7.80 -13.93 1.05
CA TYR A 753 7.22 -12.72 0.48
C TYR A 753 7.14 -11.56 1.50
N VAL A 754 6.95 -11.85 2.78
CA VAL A 754 6.82 -10.86 3.87
C VAL A 754 8.07 -10.02 4.13
N THR A 755 9.23 -10.41 3.58
CA THR A 755 10.50 -9.66 3.64
C THR A 755 10.95 -9.17 2.26
N SER A 756 10.08 -9.21 1.26
CA SER A 756 10.37 -8.79 -0.11
C SER A 756 10.01 -7.32 -0.41
N LEU A 757 10.46 -6.84 -1.56
CA LEU A 757 10.08 -5.53 -2.13
C LEU A 757 8.56 -5.40 -2.30
N GLY A 758 7.85 -6.47 -2.67
CA GLY A 758 6.41 -6.49 -2.79
C GLY A 758 5.71 -6.15 -1.47
N THR A 759 6.22 -6.65 -0.36
CA THR A 759 5.73 -6.28 0.97
C THR A 759 6.07 -4.84 1.34
N ALA A 760 7.23 -4.32 0.95
CA ALA A 760 7.53 -2.89 1.13
C ALA A 760 6.51 -2.01 0.38
N ILE A 761 6.12 -2.36 -0.86
CA ILE A 761 5.12 -1.61 -1.62
C ILE A 761 3.72 -1.73 -0.99
N TYR A 762 3.36 -2.91 -0.46
CA TYR A 762 2.16 -3.08 0.36
C TYR A 762 2.15 -2.12 1.55
N ILE A 763 3.26 -2.06 2.30
CA ILE A 763 3.41 -1.17 3.47
C ILE A 763 3.29 0.30 3.05
N ALA A 764 3.91 0.68 1.93
CA ALA A 764 3.85 2.05 1.42
C ALA A 764 2.41 2.50 1.13
N ASN A 765 1.61 1.64 0.47
CA ASN A 765 0.20 1.94 0.21
C ASN A 765 -0.59 2.04 1.53
N HIS A 766 -0.37 1.10 2.45
CA HIS A 766 -1.05 1.10 3.73
C HIS A 766 -0.75 2.38 4.53
N MET A 767 0.49 2.84 4.54
CA MET A 767 0.90 4.07 5.22
C MET A 767 0.23 5.31 4.62
N VAL A 768 0.28 5.46 3.29
CA VAL A 768 -0.35 6.60 2.59
C VAL A 768 -1.87 6.61 2.81
N ASP A 769 -2.53 5.46 2.65
CA ASP A 769 -3.97 5.35 2.82
C ASP A 769 -4.38 5.54 4.28
N GLY A 770 -3.56 5.09 5.24
CA GLY A 770 -3.76 5.37 6.67
C GLY A 770 -3.66 6.86 7.00
N VAL A 771 -2.70 7.59 6.43
CA VAL A 771 -2.63 9.06 6.56
C VAL A 771 -3.90 9.70 6.03
N ASN A 772 -4.37 9.26 4.86
CA ASN A 772 -5.60 9.77 4.25
C ASN A 772 -6.85 9.45 5.10
N ALA A 773 -6.89 8.30 5.78
CA ALA A 773 -7.94 7.97 6.76
C ALA A 773 -7.88 8.85 8.02
N GLY A 774 -6.76 9.53 8.27
CA GLY A 774 -6.57 10.44 9.39
C GLY A 774 -6.46 9.73 10.72
N VAL A 775 -5.60 8.72 10.73
CA VAL A 775 -5.16 7.99 11.92
C VAL A 775 -4.21 8.84 12.77
N ALA A 776 -4.06 8.50 14.05
CA ALA A 776 -3.12 9.18 14.96
C ALA A 776 -1.67 8.81 14.64
N TYR A 777 -1.40 7.52 14.48
CA TYR A 777 -0.10 6.95 14.17
C TYR A 777 -0.26 5.57 13.52
N GLN A 778 0.83 5.07 12.92
CA GLN A 778 0.88 3.76 12.28
C GLN A 778 2.19 3.04 12.60
N ASN A 779 2.08 1.87 13.25
CA ASN A 779 3.21 1.03 13.62
C ASN A 779 3.19 -0.29 12.89
N LYS A 780 4.29 -0.60 12.20
CA LYS A 780 4.49 -1.90 11.57
C LYS A 780 4.74 -2.97 12.65
N HIS A 781 4.17 -4.17 12.49
CA HIS A 781 4.14 -5.20 13.55
C HIS A 781 5.46 -5.53 14.24
N CYS A 782 6.60 -5.65 13.53
CA CYS A 782 7.84 -6.04 14.18
C CYS A 782 9.03 -5.24 13.67
N LEU A 783 9.79 -4.67 14.60
CA LEU A 783 11.11 -4.11 14.33
C LEU A 783 12.09 -5.23 13.97
N VAL A 784 12.22 -6.22 14.83
CA VAL A 784 13.16 -7.33 14.67
C VAL A 784 12.52 -8.68 15.03
N ASP A 785 12.95 -9.72 14.32
CA ASP A 785 12.57 -11.10 14.64
C ASP A 785 13.67 -12.10 14.25
N PHE A 786 13.65 -13.27 14.88
CA PHE A 786 14.56 -14.37 14.59
C PHE A 786 14.15 -15.14 13.32
N THR A 787 15.13 -15.80 12.71
CA THR A 787 14.95 -16.63 11.50
C THR A 787 14.19 -17.93 11.72
N VAL A 788 13.97 -18.33 12.98
CA VAL A 788 13.13 -19.46 13.40
C VAL A 788 12.14 -18.86 14.41
N GLY A 789 10.88 -18.75 14.02
CA GLY A 789 9.93 -17.83 14.65
C GLY A 789 9.10 -18.42 15.79
N ASP A 790 8.20 -17.58 16.29
CA ASP A 790 7.17 -17.88 17.28
C ASP A 790 5.88 -18.44 16.62
N ASN A 791 4.71 -18.33 17.28
CA ASN A 791 3.43 -18.84 16.77
C ASN A 791 2.99 -18.19 15.45
N LEU A 792 3.54 -17.03 15.07
CA LEU A 792 3.28 -16.44 13.77
C LEU A 792 4.18 -17.08 12.69
N GLY A 793 5.39 -17.54 13.04
CA GLY A 793 6.32 -18.32 12.20
C GLY A 793 7.63 -17.59 11.87
N ALA A 794 8.61 -18.29 11.29
CA ALA A 794 9.94 -17.78 10.96
C ALA A 794 9.91 -16.55 10.04
N TRP A 795 10.66 -15.47 10.37
CA TRP A 795 10.80 -14.23 9.56
C TRP A 795 9.60 -13.30 9.49
N HIS A 796 8.49 -13.63 10.14
CA HIS A 796 7.24 -12.97 9.78
C HIS A 796 7.19 -11.52 10.26
N GLN A 797 7.08 -10.60 9.29
CA GLN A 797 6.74 -9.18 9.45
C GLN A 797 7.81 -8.24 9.99
N CYS A 798 9.04 -8.69 10.24
CA CYS A 798 10.14 -7.84 10.70
C CYS A 798 10.67 -6.88 9.61
N VAL A 799 11.19 -5.72 10.03
CA VAL A 799 11.97 -4.83 9.16
C VAL A 799 13.48 -5.08 9.28
N ILE A 800 13.93 -5.65 10.41
CA ILE A 800 15.30 -6.15 10.63
C ILE A 800 15.25 -7.65 10.89
N GLN A 801 15.94 -8.40 10.06
CA GLN A 801 16.12 -9.83 10.20
C GLN A 801 17.25 -10.13 11.19
N CYS A 802 16.99 -10.84 12.29
CA CYS A 802 18.01 -11.28 13.25
C CYS A 802 18.36 -12.76 13.06
N HIS A 803 19.63 -13.03 12.77
CA HIS A 803 20.20 -14.36 12.61
C HIS A 803 21.01 -14.75 13.82
N ASN A 804 20.51 -15.71 14.59
CA ASN A 804 21.25 -16.31 15.69
C ASN A 804 22.25 -17.35 15.17
N SER A 805 23.52 -17.23 15.57
CA SER A 805 24.59 -18.17 15.24
C SER A 805 25.54 -18.35 16.42
N GLU A 806 26.40 -19.38 16.38
CA GLU A 806 27.45 -19.59 17.41
C GLU A 806 28.39 -18.38 17.55
N ASP A 807 28.53 -17.55 16.50
CA ASP A 807 29.32 -16.31 16.49
C ASP A 807 28.55 -15.08 17.02
N GLY A 808 27.35 -15.27 17.57
CA GLY A 808 26.44 -14.20 17.99
C GLY A 808 25.39 -13.82 16.92
N TYR A 809 24.66 -12.72 17.18
CA TYR A 809 23.59 -12.22 16.32
C TYR A 809 24.13 -11.46 15.09
N LYS A 810 23.51 -11.70 13.93
CA LYS A 810 23.79 -10.98 12.67
C LYS A 810 22.48 -10.39 12.14
N TYR A 811 22.52 -9.16 11.64
CA TYR A 811 21.31 -8.44 11.22
C TYR A 811 21.30 -8.14 9.73
N VAL A 812 20.12 -8.21 9.11
CA VAL A 812 19.90 -7.83 7.71
C VAL A 812 18.68 -6.93 7.59
N ALA A 813 18.85 -5.74 7.02
CA ALA A 813 17.75 -4.84 6.70
C ALA A 813 16.85 -5.44 5.61
N THR A 814 15.53 -5.48 5.81
CA THR A 814 14.60 -5.83 4.73
C THR A 814 14.34 -4.61 3.83
N PRO A 815 13.78 -4.78 2.62
CA PRO A 815 13.30 -3.67 1.80
C PRO A 815 12.33 -2.75 2.57
N SER A 816 11.58 -3.28 3.53
CA SER A 816 10.68 -2.51 4.38
C SER A 816 11.43 -1.56 5.32
N LEU A 817 12.62 -1.91 5.84
CA LEU A 817 13.44 -0.95 6.60
C LEU A 817 13.86 0.24 5.73
N HIS A 818 14.35 -0.05 4.53
CA HIS A 818 14.76 0.98 3.59
C HIS A 818 13.58 1.85 3.13
N LEU A 819 12.37 1.28 3.08
CA LEU A 819 11.14 2.05 2.86
C LEU A 819 10.89 3.06 3.99
N PHE A 820 11.00 2.65 5.26
CA PHE A 820 10.87 3.58 6.39
C PHE A 820 11.91 4.70 6.31
N SER A 821 13.17 4.36 5.96
CA SER A 821 14.21 5.37 5.72
C SER A 821 13.79 6.36 4.62
N LEU A 822 13.18 5.89 3.54
CA LEU A 822 12.65 6.76 2.49
C LEU A 822 11.50 7.64 2.99
N PHE A 823 10.47 7.06 3.62
CA PHE A 823 9.32 7.80 4.14
C PHE A 823 9.74 8.88 5.14
N ASN A 824 10.51 8.53 6.16
CA ASN A 824 10.85 9.43 7.27
C ASN A 824 11.91 10.48 6.93
N ASN A 825 12.59 10.36 5.77
CA ASN A 825 13.53 11.40 5.30
C ASN A 825 13.00 12.20 4.10
N MET A 826 12.00 11.69 3.38
CA MET A 826 11.50 12.26 2.13
C MET A 826 9.99 12.50 2.16
N THR A 827 9.48 12.88 3.33
CA THR A 827 8.15 13.46 3.53
C THR A 827 8.28 14.65 4.48
N GLY A 828 7.35 15.60 4.37
CA GLY A 828 7.21 16.72 5.30
C GLY A 828 6.18 16.44 6.40
N ASN A 829 6.09 17.36 7.36
CA ASN A 829 5.17 17.29 8.49
C ASN A 829 3.80 17.92 8.23
N VAL A 830 3.54 18.42 7.02
CA VAL A 830 2.23 18.99 6.64
C VAL A 830 1.76 18.37 5.33
N GLN A 831 0.61 17.69 5.35
CA GLN A 831 -0.06 17.21 4.14
C GLN A 831 -0.73 18.37 3.41
N VAL A 832 -0.52 18.43 2.10
CA VAL A 832 -1.09 19.44 1.21
C VAL A 832 -1.92 18.77 0.11
N ASN A 833 -2.85 19.53 -0.47
CA ASN A 833 -3.72 19.01 -1.50
C ASN A 833 -3.01 18.90 -2.86
N GLN A 834 -3.57 18.08 -3.73
CA GLN A 834 -3.02 17.82 -5.06
C GLN A 834 -4.14 17.46 -6.05
N GLU A 835 -4.04 17.96 -7.27
CA GLU A 835 -4.87 17.52 -8.39
C GLU A 835 -4.14 16.45 -9.20
N ILE A 836 -4.81 15.30 -9.39
CA ILE A 836 -4.25 14.17 -10.13
C ILE A 836 -5.12 13.86 -11.35
N SER A 837 -4.50 13.77 -12.52
CA SER A 837 -5.15 13.35 -13.77
C SER A 837 -4.31 12.31 -14.52
N GLY A 838 -4.95 11.53 -15.41
CA GLY A 838 -4.27 10.47 -16.17
C GLY A 838 -3.89 9.21 -15.35
N ASN A 839 -4.27 9.15 -14.07
CA ASN A 839 -4.00 8.01 -13.19
C ASN A 839 -5.12 6.96 -13.28
N GLY A 840 -4.84 5.89 -14.02
CA GLY A 840 -5.78 4.77 -14.15
C GLY A 840 -5.88 3.92 -12.88
N ASP A 841 -6.83 2.99 -12.92
CA ASP A 841 -7.08 2.02 -11.87
C ASP A 841 -6.66 0.62 -12.30
N TYR A 842 -6.41 -0.25 -11.32
CA TYR A 842 -6.32 -1.69 -11.49
C TYR A 842 -7.28 -2.38 -10.50
N CYS A 843 -7.97 -3.41 -10.96
CA CYS A 843 -8.83 -4.26 -10.15
C CYS A 843 -8.17 -5.63 -9.97
N GLY A 844 -7.88 -6.01 -8.73
CA GLY A 844 -7.47 -7.39 -8.43
C GLY A 844 -8.65 -8.36 -8.47
N SER A 845 -8.38 -9.60 -8.06
CA SER A 845 -9.30 -10.76 -8.17
C SER A 845 -10.70 -10.56 -7.54
N ASN A 846 -10.87 -9.59 -6.63
CA ASN A 846 -12.11 -9.33 -5.88
C ASN A 846 -12.78 -7.99 -6.21
N ASN A 847 -12.53 -7.39 -7.38
CA ASN A 847 -13.18 -6.15 -7.86
C ASN A 847 -12.93 -4.87 -7.03
N SER A 848 -12.00 -4.89 -6.07
CA SER A 848 -11.58 -3.68 -5.36
C SER A 848 -10.54 -2.90 -6.18
N ILE A 849 -10.72 -1.58 -6.20
CA ILE A 849 -9.98 -0.65 -7.07
C ILE A 849 -8.74 -0.13 -6.32
N VAL A 850 -7.57 -0.28 -6.93
CA VAL A 850 -6.31 0.33 -6.47
C VAL A 850 -5.80 1.24 -7.57
N LYS A 851 -5.25 2.40 -7.21
CA LYS A 851 -4.65 3.32 -8.16
C LYS A 851 -3.35 2.73 -8.73
N ASN A 852 -3.13 2.93 -10.03
CA ASN A 852 -1.89 2.54 -10.69
C ASN A 852 -0.66 3.20 -10.07
N VAL A 853 -0.79 4.49 -9.70
CA VAL A 853 0.18 5.20 -8.89
C VAL A 853 -0.51 5.76 -7.65
N ASN A 854 -0.15 5.32 -6.45
CA ASN A 854 -0.63 5.97 -5.21
C ASN A 854 0.28 7.16 -4.90
N ILE A 855 -0.30 8.33 -4.58
CA ILE A 855 0.43 9.60 -4.55
C ILE A 855 0.11 10.34 -3.25
N TYR A 856 1.15 10.87 -2.62
CA TYR A 856 1.07 11.58 -1.34
C TYR A 856 2.00 12.79 -1.37
N SER A 857 1.45 14.00 -1.16
CA SER A 857 2.22 15.25 -1.17
C SER A 857 2.22 15.93 0.19
N THR A 858 3.39 16.44 0.57
CA THR A 858 3.62 17.12 1.85
C THR A 858 4.54 18.31 1.68
N LYS A 859 4.60 19.20 2.68
CA LYS A 859 5.63 20.23 2.81
C LYS A 859 6.26 20.19 4.20
N ASP A 860 7.48 20.71 4.30
CA ASP A 860 8.13 20.96 5.60
C ASP A 860 8.07 22.45 5.98
N GLU A 861 8.45 22.75 7.23
CA GLU A 861 8.48 24.12 7.79
C GLU A 861 9.41 25.07 7.02
N LYS A 862 10.39 24.52 6.29
CA LYS A 862 11.29 25.28 5.43
C LYS A 862 10.69 25.55 4.05
N GLY A 863 9.45 25.13 3.79
CA GLY A 863 8.78 25.30 2.50
C GLY A 863 9.25 24.34 1.40
N ASN A 864 10.02 23.30 1.72
CA ASN A 864 10.31 22.26 0.72
C ASN A 864 9.06 21.41 0.50
N THR A 865 8.79 21.07 -0.76
CA THR A 865 7.66 20.21 -1.13
C THR A 865 8.15 18.79 -1.39
N TYR A 866 7.44 17.81 -0.89
CA TYR A 866 7.70 16.39 -1.11
C TYR A 866 6.54 15.76 -1.85
N VAL A 867 6.83 15.01 -2.90
CA VAL A 867 5.83 14.24 -3.66
C VAL A 867 6.27 12.79 -3.67
N LEU A 868 5.54 11.93 -2.97
CA LEU A 868 5.75 10.50 -2.92
C LEU A 868 4.84 9.81 -3.94
N CYS A 869 5.40 8.96 -4.78
CA CYS A 869 4.72 8.18 -5.80
C CYS A 869 5.02 6.68 -5.63
N ILE A 870 3.97 5.86 -5.53
CA ILE A 870 4.06 4.41 -5.42
C ILE A 870 3.53 3.81 -6.72
N ASN A 871 4.39 3.32 -7.60
CA ASN A 871 3.95 2.65 -8.83
C ASN A 871 3.55 1.21 -8.52
N ASN A 872 2.24 0.98 -8.42
CA ASN A 872 1.65 -0.31 -8.07
C ASN A 872 1.69 -1.32 -9.23
N LYS A 873 1.99 -0.88 -10.47
CA LYS A 873 2.06 -1.79 -11.63
C LYS A 873 3.19 -2.79 -11.48
N LYS A 874 2.87 -4.08 -11.53
CA LYS A 874 3.83 -5.18 -11.36
C LYS A 874 4.95 -5.17 -12.40
N SER A 875 4.65 -4.87 -13.66
CA SER A 875 5.61 -5.05 -14.77
C SER A 875 5.88 -3.78 -15.58
N ASP A 876 5.06 -2.75 -15.41
CA ASP A 876 5.09 -1.57 -16.27
C ASP A 876 5.56 -0.32 -15.52
N THR A 877 6.36 0.50 -16.20
CA THR A 877 6.71 1.84 -15.73
C THR A 877 5.49 2.76 -15.77
N SER A 878 5.51 3.82 -14.97
CA SER A 878 4.50 4.89 -15.02
C SER A 878 5.18 6.23 -15.26
N PHE A 879 4.63 7.05 -16.14
CA PHE A 879 5.16 8.39 -16.42
C PHE A 879 4.43 9.39 -15.54
N VAL A 880 5.17 10.29 -14.88
CA VAL A 880 4.59 11.37 -14.07
C VAL A 880 5.04 12.74 -14.56
N SER A 881 4.18 13.73 -14.39
CA SER A 881 4.48 15.15 -14.59
C SER A 881 4.08 15.89 -13.32
N ILE A 882 5.06 16.42 -12.58
CA ILE A 882 4.84 17.04 -11.25
C ILE A 882 5.02 18.55 -11.34
N SER A 883 3.98 19.32 -11.03
CA SER A 883 4.05 20.78 -10.82
C SER A 883 3.76 21.13 -9.36
N VAL A 884 4.31 22.25 -8.90
CA VAL A 884 4.11 22.78 -7.55
C VAL A 884 3.82 24.27 -7.68
N ASP A 885 2.62 24.71 -7.29
CA ASP A 885 2.20 26.12 -7.30
C ASP A 885 2.42 26.83 -8.65
N ASP A 886 2.34 26.07 -9.77
CA ASP A 886 2.61 26.53 -11.15
C ASP A 886 3.96 27.23 -11.38
N ARG A 887 4.93 27.09 -10.47
CA ARG A 887 6.22 27.78 -10.55
C ARG A 887 7.18 27.15 -11.56
N ASP A 888 8.11 27.96 -12.07
CA ASP A 888 9.18 27.49 -12.95
C ASP A 888 10.27 26.76 -12.15
N LEU A 889 10.48 25.48 -12.44
CA LEU A 889 11.47 24.63 -11.78
C LEU A 889 12.81 24.64 -12.53
N THR A 890 12.97 25.47 -13.57
CA THR A 890 14.19 25.50 -14.39
C THR A 890 15.45 25.75 -13.57
N GLY A 891 16.36 24.77 -13.61
CA GLY A 891 17.65 24.84 -12.94
C GLY A 891 17.62 24.48 -11.45
N GLU A 892 16.45 24.20 -10.87
CA GLU A 892 16.35 23.71 -9.50
C GLU A 892 16.81 22.25 -9.42
N GLU A 893 17.58 21.92 -8.39
CA GLU A 893 18.03 20.55 -8.13
C GLU A 893 16.99 19.83 -7.25
N ILE A 894 16.24 18.93 -7.85
CA ILE A 894 15.20 18.14 -7.19
C ILE A 894 15.83 16.83 -6.73
N THR A 895 15.77 16.55 -5.43
CA THR A 895 16.30 15.31 -4.86
C THR A 895 15.30 14.17 -5.08
N VAL A 896 15.78 13.00 -5.50
CA VAL A 896 14.94 11.84 -5.80
C VAL A 896 15.46 10.63 -5.05
N TRP A 897 14.60 10.03 -4.21
CA TRP A 897 14.88 8.75 -3.54
C TRP A 897 13.95 7.68 -4.09
N GLU A 898 14.51 6.56 -4.52
CA GLU A 898 13.79 5.49 -5.21
C GLU A 898 14.11 4.12 -4.60
N LEU A 899 13.08 3.36 -4.23
CA LEU A 899 13.16 1.97 -3.79
C LEU A 899 12.50 1.08 -4.86
N GLY A 900 13.28 0.17 -5.44
CA GLY A 900 12.82 -0.76 -6.48
C GLY A 900 13.84 -1.87 -6.77
N SER A 901 13.45 -2.87 -7.56
CA SER A 901 14.31 -3.99 -7.98
C SER A 901 13.84 -4.57 -9.33
N GLU A 902 14.42 -5.70 -9.76
CA GLU A 902 13.98 -6.42 -10.96
C GLU A 902 12.67 -7.19 -10.73
N ASN A 903 12.46 -7.74 -9.53
CA ASN A 903 11.27 -8.52 -9.17
C ASN A 903 10.66 -8.06 -7.85
N VAL A 904 9.33 -8.15 -7.76
CA VAL A 904 8.59 -7.91 -6.51
C VAL A 904 9.00 -8.85 -5.38
N ASP A 905 9.48 -10.06 -5.69
CA ASP A 905 9.88 -11.05 -4.68
C ASP A 905 11.34 -10.88 -4.22
N ASP A 906 12.06 -9.86 -4.72
CA ASP A 906 13.43 -9.61 -4.30
C ASP A 906 13.49 -9.17 -2.83
N MET A 907 14.40 -9.77 -2.07
CA MET A 907 14.64 -9.51 -0.64
C MET A 907 16.14 -9.46 -0.36
N ASN A 908 16.49 -8.86 0.78
CA ASN A 908 17.86 -8.85 1.29
C ASN A 908 18.10 -10.10 2.16
N THR A 909 19.29 -10.68 2.04
CA THR A 909 19.70 -11.90 2.77
C THR A 909 21.12 -11.73 3.32
N LEU A 910 21.59 -12.60 4.21
CA LEU A 910 23.00 -12.56 4.65
C LEU A 910 24.01 -12.64 3.49
N ALA A 911 23.66 -13.32 2.40
CA ALA A 911 24.53 -13.45 1.23
C ALA A 911 24.50 -12.22 0.31
N GLU A 912 23.38 -11.49 0.30
CA GLU A 912 23.14 -10.29 -0.50
C GLU A 912 22.38 -9.27 0.35
N PRO A 913 23.03 -8.64 1.35
CA PRO A 913 22.35 -7.78 2.34
C PRO A 913 21.84 -6.47 1.75
N ASP A 914 22.42 -6.03 0.63
CA ASP A 914 22.10 -4.76 -0.04
C ASP A 914 21.45 -4.96 -1.42
N LYS A 915 20.76 -6.09 -1.63
CA LYS A 915 20.15 -6.41 -2.93
C LYS A 915 19.09 -5.38 -3.33
N VAL A 916 18.31 -4.93 -2.37
CA VAL A 916 17.25 -3.92 -2.51
C VAL A 916 17.49 -2.83 -1.47
N THR A 917 17.86 -1.64 -1.94
CA THR A 917 18.21 -0.47 -1.11
C THR A 917 17.67 0.81 -1.77
N VAL A 918 17.57 1.91 -1.00
CA VAL A 918 17.17 3.21 -1.56
C VAL A 918 18.27 3.78 -2.46
N GLN A 919 17.92 4.06 -3.71
CA GLN A 919 18.74 4.81 -4.63
C GLN A 919 18.50 6.31 -4.42
N LYS A 920 19.57 7.05 -4.09
CA LYS A 920 19.52 8.50 -3.85
C LYS A 920 20.16 9.22 -5.02
N THR A 921 19.39 10.04 -5.71
CA THR A 921 19.81 10.78 -6.91
C THR A 921 19.25 12.20 -6.91
N SER A 922 19.57 12.99 -7.93
CA SER A 922 18.93 14.28 -8.19
C SER A 922 18.66 14.46 -9.68
N VAL A 923 17.66 15.28 -9.99
CA VAL A 923 17.28 15.69 -11.35
C VAL A 923 17.16 17.21 -11.38
N THR A 924 17.57 17.82 -12.48
CA THR A 924 17.42 19.27 -12.66
C THR A 924 16.07 19.55 -13.31
N GLY A 925 15.26 20.40 -12.67
CA GLY A 925 13.99 20.85 -13.22
C GLY A 925 14.15 21.65 -14.51
N ASN A 926 13.15 21.58 -15.39
CA ASN A 926 13.14 22.26 -16.67
C ASN A 926 11.70 22.62 -17.05
N GLY A 927 11.38 23.90 -17.04
CA GLY A 927 10.02 24.42 -17.17
C GLY A 927 9.20 24.27 -15.89
N THR A 928 7.88 24.36 -16.03
CA THR A 928 6.92 24.41 -14.92
C THR A 928 6.52 23.05 -14.34
N ALA A 929 7.02 21.95 -14.91
CA ALA A 929 6.73 20.62 -14.41
C ALA A 929 7.92 19.66 -14.57
N LEU A 930 8.12 18.79 -13.59
CA LEU A 930 9.08 17.71 -13.61
C LEU A 930 8.48 16.48 -14.29
N ALA A 931 8.98 16.12 -15.48
CA ALA A 931 8.70 14.84 -16.11
C ALA A 931 9.63 13.74 -15.55
N TYR A 932 9.07 12.63 -15.08
CA TYR A 932 9.83 11.49 -14.55
C TYR A 932 9.19 10.14 -14.93
N THR A 933 10.01 9.10 -15.07
CA THR A 933 9.54 7.74 -15.35
C THR A 933 9.76 6.88 -14.11
N LEU A 934 8.67 6.57 -13.41
CA LEU A 934 8.67 5.67 -12.27
C LEU A 934 8.92 4.23 -12.74
N PRO A 935 9.89 3.49 -12.16
CA PRO A 935 10.06 2.07 -12.42
C PRO A 935 8.80 1.27 -12.06
N ALA A 936 8.61 0.10 -12.67
CA ALA A 936 7.58 -0.85 -12.21
C ALA A 936 7.79 -1.21 -10.74
N HIS A 937 6.70 -1.49 -10.01
CA HIS A 937 6.70 -1.93 -8.61
C HIS A 937 7.75 -1.18 -7.75
N SER A 938 7.56 0.12 -7.60
CA SER A 938 8.55 0.98 -6.94
C SER A 938 7.91 2.06 -6.08
N VAL A 939 8.69 2.59 -5.15
CA VAL A 939 8.36 3.76 -4.33
C VAL A 939 9.38 4.84 -4.63
N THR A 940 8.94 6.01 -5.07
CA THR A 940 9.81 7.14 -5.42
C THR A 940 9.33 8.39 -4.70
N SER A 941 10.20 9.11 -4.00
CA SER A 941 9.89 10.43 -3.43
C SER A 941 10.77 11.51 -4.04
N PHE A 942 10.15 12.65 -4.33
CA PHE A 942 10.78 13.85 -4.87
C PHE A 942 10.77 14.93 -3.79
N LYS A 943 11.95 15.46 -3.40
CA LYS A 943 12.05 16.68 -2.61
C LYS A 943 12.38 17.85 -3.55
N ILE A 944 11.40 18.72 -3.73
CA ILE A 944 11.49 19.93 -4.53
C ILE A 944 11.81 21.08 -3.55
N PRO A 945 12.95 21.79 -3.73
CA PRO A 945 13.40 22.79 -2.77
C PRO A 945 12.40 23.95 -2.67
N GLN A 946 12.38 24.63 -1.53
CA GLN A 946 11.60 25.86 -1.36
C GLN A 946 11.92 26.90 -2.44
N GLU A 947 10.97 27.79 -2.73
CA GLU A 947 11.19 28.87 -3.69
C GLU A 947 12.29 29.82 -3.18
N LYS A 948 13.17 30.24 -4.09
CA LYS A 948 14.21 31.23 -3.80
C LYS A 948 13.82 32.56 -4.39
N VAL A 949 13.95 33.61 -3.59
CA VAL A 949 13.61 34.99 -3.97
C VAL A 949 14.88 35.83 -4.16
N ALA A 950 14.76 37.01 -4.78
CA ALA A 950 15.88 37.91 -4.97
C ALA A 950 15.91 39.02 -3.91
N VAL A 951 17.11 39.36 -3.46
CA VAL A 951 17.41 40.59 -2.73
C VAL A 951 18.24 41.48 -3.64
N THR A 952 17.70 42.61 -4.04
CA THR A 952 18.41 43.59 -4.88
C THR A 952 18.65 44.86 -4.09
N VAL A 953 19.85 45.44 -4.26
CA VAL A 953 20.19 46.72 -3.66
C VAL A 953 20.64 47.71 -4.71
N SER A 954 20.24 48.95 -4.53
CA SER A 954 20.66 50.09 -5.33
C SER A 954 21.08 51.25 -4.44
N ALA A 955 21.75 52.25 -5.00
CA ALA A 955 22.19 53.44 -4.30
C ALA A 955 21.74 54.69 -5.07
N THR A 956 21.31 55.73 -4.34
CA THR A 956 21.17 57.08 -4.93
C THR A 956 22.53 57.73 -5.12
N GLU A 957 22.57 58.88 -5.79
CA GLU A 957 23.80 59.68 -5.94
C GLU A 957 24.48 59.95 -4.58
N GLY A 958 25.81 59.83 -4.52
CA GLY A 958 26.61 60.11 -3.32
C GLY A 958 27.06 58.91 -2.50
N GLY A 959 26.89 57.68 -3.01
CA GLY A 959 27.38 56.48 -2.33
C GLY A 959 27.21 55.22 -3.18
N SER A 960 27.54 54.08 -2.58
CA SER A 960 27.41 52.76 -3.19
C SER A 960 26.70 51.79 -2.25
N ALA A 961 26.04 50.79 -2.82
CA ALA A 961 25.34 49.72 -2.12
C ALA A 961 25.85 48.35 -2.59
N SER A 962 25.97 47.40 -1.67
CA SER A 962 26.37 46.03 -1.98
C SER A 962 25.62 45.01 -1.11
N GLY A 963 25.61 43.73 -1.51
CA GLY A 963 24.86 42.67 -0.84
C GLY A 963 23.63 42.17 -1.60
N SER A 964 23.52 42.43 -2.92
CA SER A 964 22.48 41.80 -3.74
C SER A 964 22.70 40.28 -3.84
N VAL A 965 21.63 39.51 -3.71
CA VAL A 965 21.61 38.05 -3.85
C VAL A 965 20.47 37.67 -4.79
N SER A 966 20.78 37.04 -5.93
CA SER A 966 19.79 36.75 -6.98
C SER A 966 18.83 35.60 -6.64
N LYS A 967 19.26 34.65 -5.80
CA LYS A 967 18.46 33.54 -5.29
C LYS A 967 18.83 33.28 -3.83
N VAL A 968 17.94 33.64 -2.91
CA VAL A 968 18.06 33.38 -1.48
C VAL A 968 16.82 32.62 -0.99
N GLU A 969 17.05 31.68 -0.10
CA GLU A 969 16.00 30.89 0.55
C GLU A 969 15.19 31.76 1.51
N ILE A 970 13.86 31.65 1.46
CA ILE A 970 12.98 32.31 2.42
C ILE A 970 13.35 31.82 3.84
N GLY A 971 13.39 32.75 4.80
CA GLY A 971 13.86 32.53 6.16
C GLY A 971 15.37 32.72 6.37
N SER A 972 16.16 32.91 5.31
CA SER A 972 17.59 33.19 5.45
C SER A 972 17.85 34.64 5.87
N GLU A 973 18.91 34.88 6.64
CA GLU A 973 19.38 36.23 6.92
C GLU A 973 20.29 36.74 5.79
N VAL A 974 20.03 37.96 5.33
CA VAL A 974 20.88 38.66 4.35
C VAL A 974 21.34 39.97 4.96
N THR A 975 22.63 40.28 4.77
CA THR A 975 23.22 41.56 5.17
C THR A 975 23.54 42.38 3.93
N VAL A 976 23.01 43.60 3.88
CA VAL A 976 23.30 44.60 2.85
C VAL A 976 24.13 45.73 3.42
N THR A 977 25.04 46.30 2.63
CA THR A 977 25.96 47.35 3.09
C THR A 977 25.98 48.56 2.17
N ALA A 978 26.00 49.75 2.78
CA ALA A 978 26.04 51.04 2.10
C ALA A 978 27.32 51.79 2.48
N VAL A 979 27.99 52.39 1.50
CA VAL A 979 29.22 53.17 1.69
C VAL A 979 29.04 54.56 1.09
N PRO A 980 29.00 55.63 1.92
CA PRO A 980 28.89 57.00 1.42
C PRO A 980 30.21 57.46 0.76
N GLU A 981 30.10 58.28 -0.28
CA GLU A 981 31.24 58.99 -0.85
C GLU A 981 31.72 60.11 0.09
N LYS A 982 32.94 60.62 -0.13
CA LYS A 982 33.65 61.56 0.76
C LYS A 982 32.78 62.71 1.30
N ASP A 983 31.97 63.31 0.44
CA ASP A 983 31.16 64.51 0.74
C ASP A 983 29.68 64.19 1.02
N TYR A 984 29.34 62.94 1.27
CA TYR A 984 27.97 62.50 1.55
C TYR A 984 27.90 61.74 2.87
N GLU A 985 26.71 61.72 3.46
CA GLU A 985 26.33 60.89 4.60
C GLU A 985 25.24 59.91 4.19
N PHE A 986 25.31 58.68 4.72
CA PHE A 986 24.26 57.70 4.54
C PHE A 986 23.05 58.09 5.39
N THR A 987 21.85 58.05 4.80
CA THR A 987 20.60 58.51 5.46
C THR A 987 19.63 57.38 5.80
N GLY A 988 19.92 56.17 5.32
CA GLY A 988 19.13 54.97 5.59
C GLY A 988 18.91 54.09 4.36
N TRP A 989 18.48 52.86 4.63
CA TRP A 989 17.95 51.92 3.66
C TRP A 989 16.44 52.12 3.52
N TYR A 990 15.95 52.08 2.28
CA TYR A 990 14.54 52.31 1.96
C TYR A 990 13.98 51.17 1.11
N LYS A 991 12.76 50.73 1.43
CA LYS A 991 11.92 49.89 0.56
C LYS A 991 10.81 50.77 0.00
N GLY A 992 10.93 51.16 -1.27
CA GLY A 992 10.13 52.26 -1.84
C GLY A 992 10.43 53.58 -1.13
N GLU A 993 9.42 54.22 -0.54
CA GLU A 993 9.57 55.45 0.26
C GLU A 993 9.72 55.20 1.76
N THR A 994 9.52 53.97 2.23
CA THR A 994 9.60 53.63 3.65
C THR A 994 11.04 53.36 4.05
N LYS A 995 11.56 54.11 5.03
CA LYS A 995 12.87 53.82 5.64
C LYS A 995 12.76 52.55 6.49
N VAL A 996 13.64 51.57 6.24
CA VAL A 996 13.65 50.27 6.93
C VAL A 996 14.86 50.08 7.85
N SER A 997 15.93 50.86 7.66
CA SER A 997 17.09 50.86 8.57
C SER A 997 17.88 52.17 8.47
N GLU A 998 18.51 52.59 9.57
CA GLU A 998 19.48 53.69 9.63
C GLU A 998 20.94 53.21 9.66
N ASP A 999 21.15 51.91 9.87
CA ASP A 999 22.47 51.31 9.90
C ASP A 999 22.99 51.06 8.49
N ALA A 1000 24.23 51.50 8.22
CA ALA A 1000 24.87 51.31 6.92
C ALA A 1000 25.03 49.82 6.57
N ALA A 1001 25.21 48.95 7.57
CA ALA A 1001 25.09 47.51 7.44
C ALA A 1001 23.74 47.07 8.03
N TYR A 1002 22.86 46.51 7.20
CA TYR A 1002 21.51 46.12 7.59
C TYR A 1002 21.32 44.62 7.35
N THR A 1003 21.09 43.87 8.44
CA THR A 1003 20.78 42.44 8.41
C THR A 1003 19.30 42.23 8.64
N PHE A 1004 18.67 41.41 7.80
CA PHE A 1004 17.25 41.08 7.92
C PHE A 1004 16.97 39.66 7.42
N THR A 1005 15.90 39.06 7.94
CA THR A 1005 15.36 37.79 7.47
C THR A 1005 14.57 38.01 6.18
N VAL A 1006 14.89 37.24 5.14
CA VAL A 1006 14.22 37.34 3.85
C VAL A 1006 12.88 36.61 3.91
N THR A 1007 11.78 37.33 3.76
CA THR A 1007 10.43 36.75 3.74
C THR A 1007 9.78 36.77 2.36
N GLU A 1008 10.32 37.59 1.44
CA GLU A 1008 9.84 37.78 0.07
C GLU A 1008 10.95 38.39 -0.79
N ALA A 1009 10.70 38.63 -2.07
CA ALA A 1009 11.61 39.41 -2.89
C ALA A 1009 11.72 40.85 -2.35
N VAL A 1010 12.95 41.33 -2.17
CA VAL A 1010 13.22 42.61 -1.53
C VAL A 1010 14.09 43.49 -2.43
N GLU A 1011 13.63 44.71 -2.67
CA GLU A 1011 14.42 45.76 -3.32
C GLU A 1011 14.69 46.88 -2.31
N LEU A 1012 15.97 47.14 -2.01
CA LEU A 1012 16.39 48.20 -1.10
C LEU A 1012 17.19 49.28 -1.83
N THR A 1013 16.96 50.53 -1.45
CA THR A 1013 17.74 51.67 -1.92
C THR A 1013 18.49 52.30 -0.75
N ALA A 1014 19.82 52.34 -0.84
CA ALA A 1014 20.66 53.16 0.02
C ALA A 1014 20.54 54.62 -0.41
N ARG A 1015 20.05 55.50 0.47
CA ARG A 1015 19.93 56.93 0.19
C ARG A 1015 21.04 57.71 0.87
N PHE A 1016 21.60 58.70 0.17
CA PHE A 1016 22.70 59.54 0.65
C PHE A 1016 22.34 61.02 0.57
N LYS A 1017 22.89 61.84 1.47
CA LYS A 1017 22.74 63.29 1.49
C LYS A 1017 24.10 63.96 1.50
N LYS A 1018 24.28 65.02 0.71
CA LYS A 1018 25.54 65.77 0.68
C LYS A 1018 25.78 66.47 2.02
N LYS A 1019 26.97 66.31 2.59
CA LYS A 1019 27.40 66.97 3.83
C LYS A 1019 27.44 68.50 3.61
N PRO A 1020 27.07 69.30 4.62
CA PRO A 1020 27.29 70.75 4.56
C PRO A 1020 28.79 71.04 4.40
N ALA A 1021 29.13 72.09 3.63
CA ALA A 1021 30.51 72.55 3.53
C ALA A 1021 31.02 72.98 4.92
N PRO A 1022 32.27 72.66 5.29
CA PRO A 1022 32.82 73.10 6.58
C PRO A 1022 32.92 74.63 6.61
N ASP A 1023 32.21 75.25 7.54
CA ASP A 1023 32.40 76.65 7.90
C ASP A 1023 33.74 76.82 8.64
N ASP A 1024 34.52 77.83 8.25
CA ASP A 1024 35.80 78.19 8.87
C ASP A 1024 35.66 78.60 10.35
N PRO A 1025 36.63 78.28 11.24
CA PRO A 1025 36.51 78.44 12.69
C PRO A 1025 37.11 79.75 13.24
N LYS A 1026 36.59 80.25 14.39
CA LYS A 1026 37.30 80.93 15.52
C LYS A 1026 36.35 81.72 16.48
N PRO A 1027 36.75 82.12 17.72
CA PRO A 1027 37.49 81.41 18.77
C PRO A 1027 37.02 81.69 20.25
N ASP A 1028 37.69 81.04 21.19
CA ASP A 1028 38.01 81.41 22.59
C ASP A 1028 37.30 80.69 23.78
N ASP A 1029 38.04 79.67 24.22
CA ASP A 1029 38.13 78.87 25.46
C ASP A 1029 38.25 79.70 26.78
N PRO A 1030 38.04 79.14 28.01
CA PRO A 1030 39.12 78.37 28.66
C PRO A 1030 38.75 77.22 29.62
N LYS A 1031 39.61 76.20 29.57
CA LYS A 1031 39.87 75.11 30.55
C LYS A 1031 40.45 75.67 31.87
N PRO A 1032 40.31 74.95 33.01
CA PRO A 1032 41.51 74.54 33.76
C PRO A 1032 41.31 73.13 34.45
N PRO A 1033 42.10 72.65 35.44
CA PRO A 1033 43.05 71.53 35.20
C PRO A 1033 43.14 70.42 36.31
N VAL A 1034 43.62 69.20 35.96
CA VAL A 1034 44.47 68.26 36.80
C VAL A 1034 43.81 67.62 38.07
N PRO A 1035 44.26 66.51 38.74
CA PRO A 1035 45.19 65.36 38.48
C PRO A 1035 44.63 63.92 38.74
N GLY A 1036 45.38 62.86 38.34
CA GLY A 1036 45.59 61.64 39.17
C GLY A 1036 45.12 60.27 38.61
N ASP A 1037 46.07 59.33 38.45
CA ASP A 1037 45.88 57.86 38.26
C ASP A 1037 45.15 57.19 39.46
N PRO A 1038 44.48 56.00 39.31
CA PRO A 1038 45.19 54.70 39.39
C PRO A 1038 44.68 53.55 38.46
N LYS A 1039 45.66 52.67 38.13
CA LYS A 1039 45.64 51.20 37.85
C LYS A 1039 44.83 50.35 38.90
N PRO A 1040 44.76 48.99 38.81
CA PRO A 1040 44.66 48.02 37.69
C PRO A 1040 43.66 46.86 37.99
N ASP A 1041 43.74 45.77 37.19
CA ASP A 1041 43.08 44.44 37.24
C ASP A 1041 41.77 44.39 36.43
N ASP A 1042 41.58 43.62 35.35
CA ASP A 1042 42.24 42.42 34.80
C ASP A 1042 41.66 42.14 33.35
N PRO A 1043 42.01 41.07 32.59
CA PRO A 1043 43.00 41.07 31.51
C PRO A 1043 42.47 40.98 30.04
N LYS A 1044 43.39 41.32 29.13
CA LYS A 1044 43.48 41.07 27.66
C LYS A 1044 43.43 39.55 27.31
N PRO A 1045 43.29 39.08 26.04
CA PRO A 1045 44.29 39.29 24.96
C PRO A 1045 43.66 39.32 23.52
N PRO A 1046 44.38 39.17 22.39
CA PRO A 1046 44.97 40.28 21.63
C PRO A 1046 44.70 40.26 20.10
N VAL A 1047 45.06 41.36 19.43
CA VAL A 1047 45.33 41.46 17.98
C VAL A 1047 46.85 41.41 17.75
N PRO A 1048 47.34 40.75 16.68
CA PRO A 1048 48.17 41.44 15.64
C PRO A 1048 47.86 40.91 14.22
N GLY A 1049 48.08 41.56 13.07
CA GLY A 1049 48.86 42.73 12.66
C GLY A 1049 49.16 42.60 11.14
N ASP A 1050 49.33 43.72 10.44
CA ASP A 1050 49.44 43.88 8.97
C ASP A 1050 50.76 43.39 8.29
N PRO A 1051 50.82 43.29 6.93
CA PRO A 1051 51.96 42.76 6.16
C PRO A 1051 52.83 43.80 5.41
N LYS A 1052 54.15 43.54 5.23
CA LYS A 1052 55.05 44.01 4.12
C LYS A 1052 56.52 43.51 4.29
N PRO A 1053 57.45 43.61 3.31
CA PRO A 1053 57.56 42.99 1.97
C PRO A 1053 58.91 42.25 1.72
N ASP A 1054 58.98 41.42 0.66
CA ASP A 1054 60.10 41.23 -0.31
C ASP A 1054 60.13 39.80 -0.91
N ASP A 1055 59.60 39.69 -2.14
CA ASP A 1055 59.81 38.76 -3.27
C ASP A 1055 60.56 37.41 -3.11
N PRO A 1056 60.13 36.31 -3.81
CA PRO A 1056 59.90 36.32 -5.25
C PRO A 1056 58.63 35.60 -5.76
N LYS A 1057 58.12 36.13 -6.88
CA LYS A 1057 57.33 35.49 -7.96
C LYS A 1057 56.49 34.23 -7.62
N PRO A 1058 55.15 34.28 -7.75
CA PRO A 1058 54.28 33.13 -7.56
C PRO A 1058 54.59 31.98 -8.54
N PRO A 1059 54.53 30.71 -8.09
CA PRO A 1059 54.57 29.55 -8.97
C PRO A 1059 53.32 29.54 -9.85
N VAL A 1060 53.53 29.17 -11.12
CA VAL A 1060 52.44 28.85 -12.04
C VAL A 1060 51.56 27.77 -11.38
N PRO A 1061 50.23 27.96 -11.27
CA PRO A 1061 49.36 26.90 -10.79
C PRO A 1061 49.45 25.70 -11.74
N ASP A 1062 49.91 24.57 -11.22
CA ASP A 1062 49.76 23.28 -11.88
C ASP A 1062 48.25 23.02 -12.04
N ASN A 1063 47.80 22.85 -13.28
CA ASN A 1063 46.44 22.39 -13.55
C ASN A 1063 46.19 21.10 -12.75
N PRO A 1064 45.14 21.03 -11.91
CA PRO A 1064 44.82 19.80 -11.21
C PRO A 1064 44.57 18.68 -12.23
N LYS A 1065 45.31 17.58 -12.07
CA LYS A 1065 45.15 16.37 -12.89
C LYS A 1065 43.67 15.92 -12.82
N PRO A 1066 42.98 15.70 -13.95
CA PRO A 1066 41.59 15.26 -13.94
C PRO A 1066 41.42 13.97 -13.11
N SER A 1067 40.41 13.90 -12.24
CA SER A 1067 40.12 12.68 -11.46
C SER A 1067 39.70 11.52 -12.37
N VAL A 1068 40.06 10.28 -12.03
CA VAL A 1068 39.64 9.09 -12.80
C VAL A 1068 38.10 8.99 -12.86
N PRO A 1069 37.49 8.77 -14.05
CA PRO A 1069 36.04 8.64 -14.20
C PRO A 1069 35.40 7.62 -13.23
N LYS A 1070 34.35 8.02 -12.49
CA LYS A 1070 33.64 7.16 -11.54
C LYS A 1070 33.04 5.92 -12.20
N GLN A 1071 32.81 4.86 -11.43
CA GLN A 1071 32.10 3.69 -11.94
C GLN A 1071 30.69 4.10 -12.38
N GLY A 1072 30.26 3.62 -13.55
CA GLY A 1072 29.00 4.00 -14.18
C GLY A 1072 29.10 5.15 -15.18
N THR A 1073 30.20 5.90 -15.22
CA THR A 1073 30.40 6.97 -16.21
C THR A 1073 30.36 6.41 -17.64
N SER A 1074 29.57 7.04 -18.51
CA SER A 1074 29.54 6.76 -19.94
C SER A 1074 30.64 7.52 -20.66
N ILE A 1075 31.46 6.80 -21.42
CA ILE A 1075 32.59 7.31 -22.20
C ILE A 1075 32.24 7.13 -23.69
N PRO A 1076 31.91 8.20 -24.43
CA PRO A 1076 31.70 8.12 -25.87
C PRO A 1076 33.05 8.00 -26.57
N SER A 1077 33.29 6.92 -27.31
CA SER A 1077 34.54 6.77 -28.07
C SER A 1077 34.30 6.09 -29.42
N GLY A 1078 34.40 6.90 -30.48
CA GLY A 1078 34.18 6.47 -31.86
C GLY A 1078 32.73 6.06 -32.13
N ALA A 1079 32.53 4.78 -32.44
CA ALA A 1079 31.24 4.24 -32.88
C ALA A 1079 30.42 3.59 -31.75
N VAL A 1080 30.97 3.56 -30.55
CA VAL A 1080 30.40 2.89 -29.39
C VAL A 1080 30.50 3.79 -28.16
N GLU A 1081 29.58 3.59 -27.25
CA GLU A 1081 29.65 4.13 -25.91
C GLU A 1081 30.16 3.01 -24.98
N TYR A 1082 31.05 3.38 -24.07
CA TYR A 1082 31.57 2.51 -23.03
C TYR A 1082 31.01 2.96 -21.68
N LYS A 1083 30.77 2.05 -20.75
CA LYS A 1083 30.41 2.38 -19.37
C LYS A 1083 31.50 1.88 -18.44
N VAL A 1084 32.03 2.73 -17.56
CA VAL A 1084 33.06 2.35 -16.58
C VAL A 1084 32.48 1.33 -15.62
N THR A 1085 33.12 0.17 -15.52
CA THR A 1085 32.72 -0.93 -14.62
C THR A 1085 33.65 -1.06 -13.42
N ARG A 1086 34.84 -0.46 -13.47
CA ARG A 1086 35.75 -0.30 -12.33
C ARG A 1086 36.56 0.98 -12.54
N SER A 1087 36.46 1.91 -11.60
CA SER A 1087 37.22 3.17 -11.60
C SER A 1087 38.55 2.94 -10.88
N ASP A 1088 39.68 3.01 -11.60
CA ASP A 1088 41.01 2.76 -11.06
C ASP A 1088 42.08 3.43 -11.95
N GLU A 1089 42.90 4.31 -11.36
CA GLU A 1089 43.95 5.07 -12.05
C GLU A 1089 45.03 4.20 -12.72
N LYS A 1090 45.28 2.99 -12.19
CA LYS A 1090 46.33 2.07 -12.66
C LYS A 1090 45.77 0.87 -13.44
N GLY A 1091 44.45 0.78 -13.67
CA GLY A 1091 43.89 -0.40 -14.35
C GLY A 1091 42.37 -0.54 -14.40
N GLY A 1092 41.61 0.55 -14.54
CA GLY A 1092 40.15 0.52 -14.66
C GLY A 1092 39.60 -0.36 -15.79
N THR A 1093 38.32 -0.74 -15.68
CA THR A 1093 37.62 -1.55 -16.70
C THR A 1093 36.38 -0.85 -17.23
N VAL A 1094 36.02 -1.16 -18.47
CA VAL A 1094 34.80 -0.67 -19.13
C VAL A 1094 34.06 -1.82 -19.82
N THR A 1095 32.75 -1.67 -19.95
CA THR A 1095 31.89 -2.48 -20.82
C THR A 1095 31.43 -1.68 -22.03
N VAL A 1096 31.25 -2.33 -23.18
CA VAL A 1096 30.61 -1.71 -24.35
C VAL A 1096 29.11 -1.65 -24.10
N SER A 1097 28.54 -0.46 -23.88
CA SER A 1097 27.15 -0.28 -23.46
C SER A 1097 26.18 -0.27 -24.65
N LYS A 1098 26.43 0.57 -25.66
CA LYS A 1098 25.58 0.72 -26.86
C LYS A 1098 26.34 1.31 -28.05
N ALA A 1099 25.68 1.38 -29.20
CA ALA A 1099 26.16 2.18 -30.33
C ALA A 1099 26.06 3.68 -30.01
N ALA A 1100 27.06 4.47 -30.40
CA ALA A 1100 27.06 5.92 -30.19
C ALA A 1100 25.99 6.62 -31.05
N LYS A 1101 25.27 7.60 -30.47
CA LYS A 1101 24.19 8.37 -31.12
C LYS A 1101 24.72 9.08 -32.37
N GLY A 1102 23.99 9.00 -33.49
CA GLY A 1102 24.34 9.67 -34.75
C GLY A 1102 25.49 9.03 -35.58
N LYS A 1103 26.11 7.93 -35.12
CA LYS A 1103 27.22 7.27 -35.85
C LYS A 1103 26.78 5.92 -36.45
N SER A 1104 26.77 5.83 -37.78
CA SER A 1104 26.43 4.60 -38.51
C SER A 1104 27.70 3.88 -38.99
N VAL A 1105 28.08 2.77 -38.33
CA VAL A 1105 29.25 1.97 -38.76
C VAL A 1105 28.88 0.64 -39.42
N LYS A 1106 29.52 0.37 -40.56
CA LYS A 1106 29.47 -0.94 -41.24
C LYS A 1106 30.44 -1.95 -40.61
N SER A 1107 31.60 -1.50 -40.14
CA SER A 1107 32.59 -2.34 -39.44
C SER A 1107 32.79 -1.84 -38.02
N LEU A 1108 32.50 -2.70 -37.05
CA LEU A 1108 32.61 -2.42 -35.63
C LEU A 1108 33.94 -2.96 -35.11
N ASN A 1109 34.80 -2.09 -34.55
CA ASN A 1109 36.07 -2.50 -33.94
C ASN A 1109 36.05 -2.20 -32.45
N ILE A 1110 36.02 -3.25 -31.63
CA ILE A 1110 36.11 -3.17 -30.17
C ILE A 1110 37.57 -3.50 -29.81
N PRO A 1111 38.39 -2.51 -29.41
CA PRO A 1111 39.80 -2.72 -29.07
C PRO A 1111 39.96 -3.45 -27.72
N ASP A 1112 41.20 -3.65 -27.31
CA ASP A 1112 41.53 -4.29 -26.03
C ASP A 1112 41.43 -3.29 -24.86
N THR A 1113 41.72 -2.02 -25.16
CA THR A 1113 41.68 -0.89 -24.23
C THR A 1113 41.14 0.37 -24.93
N ILE A 1114 40.70 1.34 -24.14
CA ILE A 1114 40.43 2.72 -24.58
C ILE A 1114 41.21 3.70 -23.71
N LYS A 1115 41.48 4.89 -24.25
CA LYS A 1115 42.02 6.02 -23.49
C LYS A 1115 40.97 7.13 -23.42
N TRP A 1116 40.78 7.71 -22.24
CA TRP A 1116 39.87 8.83 -22.00
C TRP A 1116 40.43 9.70 -20.88
N GLU A 1117 40.57 11.01 -21.13
CA GLU A 1117 41.10 11.99 -20.15
C GLU A 1117 42.42 11.54 -19.47
N GLY A 1118 43.35 10.99 -20.26
CA GLY A 1118 44.65 10.50 -19.76
C GLY A 1118 44.64 9.10 -19.12
N TYR A 1119 43.47 8.53 -18.82
CA TYR A 1119 43.34 7.19 -18.21
C TYR A 1119 43.15 6.09 -19.25
N THR A 1120 43.74 4.91 -19.01
CA THR A 1120 43.60 3.74 -19.89
C THR A 1120 42.69 2.69 -19.25
N PHE A 1121 41.56 2.38 -19.90
CA PHE A 1121 40.61 1.37 -19.44
C PHE A 1121 40.69 0.08 -20.27
N ARG A 1122 40.62 -1.08 -19.61
CA ARG A 1122 40.48 -2.38 -20.29
C ARG A 1122 39.02 -2.65 -20.63
N ILE A 1123 38.74 -3.05 -21.87
CA ILE A 1123 37.39 -3.42 -22.28
C ILE A 1123 37.18 -4.91 -22.00
N THR A 1124 36.30 -5.23 -21.05
CA THR A 1124 36.12 -6.62 -20.58
C THR A 1124 34.78 -7.24 -20.96
N GLU A 1125 33.77 -6.44 -21.29
CA GLU A 1125 32.43 -6.95 -21.60
C GLU A 1125 31.76 -6.20 -22.77
N ILE A 1126 30.84 -6.88 -23.45
CA ILE A 1126 29.82 -6.27 -24.31
C ILE A 1126 28.47 -6.48 -23.63
N ALA A 1127 27.78 -5.39 -23.30
CA ALA A 1127 26.54 -5.42 -22.53
C ALA A 1127 25.39 -6.15 -23.25
N ALA A 1128 24.37 -6.54 -22.49
CA ALA A 1128 23.14 -7.10 -23.05
C ALA A 1128 22.47 -6.07 -23.97
N LYS A 1129 21.91 -6.53 -25.08
CA LYS A 1129 21.21 -5.70 -26.09
C LYS A 1129 22.05 -4.56 -26.72
N ALA A 1130 23.35 -4.45 -26.47
CA ALA A 1130 24.21 -3.31 -26.87
C ALA A 1130 24.10 -2.88 -28.36
N PHE A 1131 23.90 -3.84 -29.27
CA PHE A 1131 23.71 -3.60 -30.70
C PHE A 1131 22.43 -4.23 -31.24
N ARG A 1132 21.43 -4.50 -30.39
CA ARG A 1132 20.17 -5.15 -30.79
C ARG A 1132 19.53 -4.41 -31.96
N ASN A 1133 19.02 -5.18 -32.92
CA ASN A 1133 18.38 -4.70 -34.16
C ASN A 1133 19.27 -3.85 -35.07
N ASN A 1134 20.58 -3.73 -34.83
CA ASN A 1134 21.44 -2.93 -35.70
C ASN A 1134 21.64 -3.62 -37.07
N LYS A 1135 20.91 -3.13 -38.09
CA LYS A 1135 20.91 -3.68 -39.45
C LYS A 1135 22.06 -3.20 -40.32
N LYS A 1136 22.95 -2.33 -39.83
CA LYS A 1136 24.02 -1.71 -40.63
C LYS A 1136 25.38 -2.39 -40.42
N ILE A 1137 25.63 -2.97 -39.25
CA ILE A 1137 26.88 -3.66 -38.94
C ILE A 1137 27.02 -4.93 -39.80
N THR A 1138 28.09 -4.99 -40.60
CA THR A 1138 28.44 -6.14 -41.45
C THR A 1138 29.61 -6.95 -40.90
N SER A 1139 30.46 -6.35 -40.07
CA SER A 1139 31.58 -7.03 -39.42
C SER A 1139 31.84 -6.51 -38.01
N VAL A 1140 32.28 -7.38 -37.09
CA VAL A 1140 32.74 -7.01 -35.76
C VAL A 1140 34.10 -7.64 -35.43
N ASN A 1141 35.03 -6.83 -34.94
CA ASN A 1141 36.29 -7.26 -34.33
C ASN A 1141 36.19 -7.10 -32.82
N ILE A 1142 36.39 -8.18 -32.07
CA ILE A 1142 36.25 -8.27 -30.62
C ILE A 1142 37.64 -8.40 -30.00
N GLY A 1143 37.98 -7.46 -29.12
CA GLY A 1143 39.26 -7.35 -28.43
C GLY A 1143 39.61 -8.56 -27.56
N ALA A 1144 40.89 -8.72 -27.25
CA ALA A 1144 41.45 -9.83 -26.51
C ALA A 1144 41.08 -9.85 -25.02
N ASN A 1145 40.69 -8.70 -24.46
CA ASN A 1145 40.29 -8.54 -23.05
C ASN A 1145 38.81 -8.89 -22.79
N ILE A 1146 38.00 -9.09 -23.83
CA ILE A 1146 36.58 -9.41 -23.67
C ILE A 1146 36.42 -10.80 -23.06
N THR A 1147 35.84 -10.86 -21.86
CA THR A 1147 35.54 -12.08 -21.13
C THR A 1147 34.06 -12.46 -21.19
N LYS A 1148 33.16 -11.51 -21.49
CA LYS A 1148 31.70 -11.73 -21.53
C LYS A 1148 31.00 -10.96 -22.67
N ILE A 1149 29.99 -11.59 -23.26
CA ILE A 1149 29.06 -10.99 -24.24
C ILE A 1149 27.63 -11.24 -23.76
N GLY A 1150 26.91 -10.17 -23.44
CA GLY A 1150 25.59 -10.18 -22.82
C GLY A 1150 24.46 -10.73 -23.69
N ALA A 1151 23.32 -10.99 -23.06
CA ALA A 1151 22.16 -11.56 -23.73
C ALA A 1151 21.67 -10.63 -24.84
N GLN A 1152 21.33 -11.19 -25.99
CA GLN A 1152 20.85 -10.44 -27.16
C GLN A 1152 21.78 -9.30 -27.68
N ALA A 1153 23.08 -9.27 -27.31
CA ALA A 1153 23.99 -8.17 -27.65
C ALA A 1153 24.01 -7.79 -29.15
N PHE A 1154 23.94 -8.76 -30.06
CA PHE A 1154 23.85 -8.60 -31.52
C PHE A 1154 22.57 -9.25 -32.09
N PHE A 1155 21.50 -9.30 -31.31
CA PHE A 1155 20.23 -9.90 -31.72
C PHE A 1155 19.63 -9.18 -32.92
N LYS A 1156 19.18 -9.94 -33.93
CA LYS A 1156 18.61 -9.42 -35.18
C LYS A 1156 19.55 -8.47 -35.96
N CYS A 1157 20.86 -8.51 -35.77
CA CYS A 1157 21.83 -7.81 -36.64
C CYS A 1157 21.99 -8.49 -38.00
N SER A 1158 20.95 -8.42 -38.84
CA SER A 1158 20.78 -9.31 -40.01
C SER A 1158 21.86 -9.16 -41.10
N LYS A 1159 22.58 -8.04 -41.16
CA LYS A 1159 23.69 -7.82 -42.11
C LYS A 1159 25.06 -8.26 -41.57
N LEU A 1160 25.18 -8.69 -40.31
CA LEU A 1160 26.44 -9.11 -39.70
C LEU A 1160 26.92 -10.44 -40.32
N LYS A 1161 27.95 -10.36 -41.16
CA LYS A 1161 28.52 -11.46 -41.95
C LYS A 1161 29.92 -11.89 -41.50
N LYS A 1162 30.57 -11.18 -40.57
CA LYS A 1162 31.92 -11.49 -40.12
C LYS A 1162 32.13 -11.15 -38.65
N ILE A 1163 32.60 -12.11 -37.84
CA ILE A 1163 32.95 -11.92 -36.43
C ILE A 1163 34.41 -12.36 -36.22
N VAL A 1164 35.22 -11.54 -35.58
CA VAL A 1164 36.63 -11.84 -35.30
C VAL A 1164 36.90 -11.74 -33.80
N PHE A 1165 37.38 -12.83 -33.18
CA PHE A 1165 37.81 -12.86 -31.78
C PHE A 1165 39.34 -12.82 -31.68
N LYS A 1166 39.89 -11.80 -31.01
CA LYS A 1166 41.35 -11.61 -30.86
C LYS A 1166 41.96 -12.27 -29.61
N GLY A 1167 41.14 -12.67 -28.63
CA GLY A 1167 41.59 -13.24 -27.36
C GLY A 1167 42.11 -14.67 -27.43
N LYS A 1168 42.98 -15.05 -26.48
CA LYS A 1168 43.48 -16.44 -26.34
C LYS A 1168 42.48 -17.36 -25.63
N LYS A 1169 41.53 -16.82 -24.86
CA LYS A 1169 40.46 -17.55 -24.14
C LYS A 1169 39.09 -17.24 -24.74
N ALA A 1170 38.16 -18.19 -24.68
CA ALA A 1170 36.80 -18.00 -25.18
C ALA A 1170 35.95 -17.19 -24.18
N PRO A 1171 35.31 -16.08 -24.56
CA PRO A 1171 34.40 -15.34 -23.68
C PRO A 1171 33.15 -16.16 -23.34
N LYS A 1172 32.51 -15.87 -22.20
CA LYS A 1172 31.15 -16.29 -21.92
C LYS A 1172 30.22 -15.57 -22.91
N VAL A 1173 29.29 -16.29 -23.53
CA VAL A 1173 28.32 -15.72 -24.49
C VAL A 1173 26.93 -16.11 -24.03
N SER A 1174 26.12 -15.12 -23.67
CA SER A 1174 24.79 -15.31 -23.11
C SER A 1174 23.74 -15.64 -24.18
N SER A 1175 22.54 -16.02 -23.73
CA SER A 1175 21.46 -16.51 -24.59
C SER A 1175 21.10 -15.51 -25.69
N LYS A 1176 20.83 -16.05 -26.89
CA LYS A 1176 20.39 -15.28 -28.08
C LYS A 1176 21.33 -14.13 -28.51
N ALA A 1177 22.56 -14.03 -27.98
CA ALA A 1177 23.47 -12.91 -28.24
C ALA A 1177 23.73 -12.65 -29.74
N PHE A 1178 23.64 -13.67 -30.58
CA PHE A 1178 23.82 -13.56 -32.04
C PHE A 1178 22.64 -14.16 -32.82
N LYS A 1179 21.46 -14.34 -32.20
CA LYS A 1179 20.29 -14.91 -32.91
C LYS A 1179 19.77 -13.88 -33.92
N GLY A 1180 19.63 -14.29 -35.19
CA GLY A 1180 19.14 -13.42 -36.27
C GLY A 1180 20.22 -12.62 -37.02
N ILE A 1181 21.50 -13.00 -36.89
CA ILE A 1181 22.59 -12.52 -37.78
C ILE A 1181 22.55 -13.22 -39.16
N ALA A 1182 23.41 -12.81 -40.09
CA ALA A 1182 23.44 -13.42 -41.42
C ALA A 1182 23.75 -14.94 -41.34
N LYS A 1183 22.96 -15.77 -42.05
CA LYS A 1183 23.07 -17.24 -42.03
C LYS A 1183 24.47 -17.75 -42.40
N ASN A 1184 25.21 -17.01 -43.23
CA ASN A 1184 26.55 -17.32 -43.72
C ASN A 1184 27.69 -16.55 -42.99
N CYS A 1185 27.45 -16.07 -41.77
CA CYS A 1185 28.42 -15.27 -41.02
C CYS A 1185 29.75 -16.01 -40.74
N LYS A 1186 30.88 -15.52 -41.26
CA LYS A 1186 32.19 -16.16 -41.02
C LYS A 1186 32.75 -15.77 -39.65
N VAL A 1187 32.99 -16.75 -38.78
CA VAL A 1187 33.62 -16.54 -37.47
C VAL A 1187 35.11 -16.88 -37.52
N TYR A 1188 35.93 -15.96 -37.02
CA TYR A 1188 37.39 -16.03 -37.04
C TYR A 1188 37.95 -15.94 -35.62
N VAL A 1189 38.96 -16.77 -35.31
CA VAL A 1189 39.72 -16.72 -34.03
C VAL A 1189 41.21 -16.56 -34.30
N THR A 1190 41.95 -15.93 -33.38
CA THR A 1190 43.42 -15.88 -33.46
C THR A 1190 44.07 -17.26 -33.44
N LYS A 1191 45.17 -17.46 -34.18
CA LYS A 1191 46.01 -18.67 -34.10
C LYS A 1191 46.57 -18.93 -32.69
N LYS A 1192 46.63 -17.89 -31.84
CA LYS A 1192 47.06 -18.00 -30.44
C LYS A 1192 45.98 -18.59 -29.52
N MET A 1193 44.76 -18.84 -30.00
CA MET A 1193 43.69 -19.48 -29.21
C MET A 1193 43.86 -21.02 -29.27
N PRO A 1194 44.03 -21.71 -28.13
CA PRO A 1194 44.19 -23.17 -28.11
C PRO A 1194 42.97 -23.90 -28.67
N LYS A 1195 43.17 -25.06 -29.32
CA LYS A 1195 42.09 -25.90 -29.89
C LYS A 1195 40.93 -26.16 -28.90
N LYS A 1196 41.24 -26.35 -27.60
CA LYS A 1196 40.24 -26.54 -26.53
C LYS A 1196 39.33 -25.31 -26.36
N GLN A 1197 39.90 -24.10 -26.37
CA GLN A 1197 39.14 -22.86 -26.26
C GLN A 1197 38.28 -22.60 -27.51
N VAL A 1198 38.76 -23.00 -28.69
CA VAL A 1198 37.97 -22.93 -29.93
C VAL A 1198 36.72 -23.81 -29.84
N LYS A 1199 36.82 -25.04 -29.32
CA LYS A 1199 35.66 -25.92 -29.09
C LYS A 1199 34.66 -25.30 -28.12
N ILE A 1200 35.13 -24.71 -27.01
CA ILE A 1200 34.27 -24.01 -26.03
C ILE A 1200 33.52 -22.86 -26.69
N LEU A 1201 34.22 -22.04 -27.50
CA LEU A 1201 33.61 -20.92 -28.20
C LEU A 1201 32.57 -21.38 -29.21
N GLN A 1202 32.84 -22.44 -29.98
CA GLN A 1202 31.89 -23.04 -30.93
C GLN A 1202 30.57 -23.43 -30.24
N THR A 1203 30.63 -24.12 -29.10
CA THR A 1203 29.44 -24.51 -28.33
C THR A 1203 28.64 -23.31 -27.86
N ARG A 1204 29.32 -22.29 -27.30
CA ARG A 1204 28.68 -21.06 -26.80
C ARG A 1204 28.01 -20.27 -27.93
N LEU A 1205 28.68 -20.14 -29.09
CA LEU A 1205 28.12 -19.45 -30.25
C LEU A 1205 26.92 -20.19 -30.85
N LYS A 1206 26.94 -21.53 -30.89
CA LYS A 1206 25.78 -22.33 -31.34
C LYS A 1206 24.57 -22.08 -30.44
N LYS A 1207 24.74 -22.11 -29.12
CA LYS A 1207 23.68 -21.78 -28.14
C LYS A 1207 23.21 -20.33 -28.26
N ALA A 1208 24.10 -19.41 -28.61
CA ALA A 1208 23.77 -17.99 -28.79
C ALA A 1208 23.13 -17.64 -30.15
N GLY A 1209 22.97 -18.61 -31.07
CA GLY A 1209 22.25 -18.44 -32.33
C GLY A 1209 23.11 -18.29 -33.59
N VAL A 1210 24.43 -18.53 -33.52
CA VAL A 1210 25.33 -18.54 -34.68
C VAL A 1210 25.28 -19.89 -35.40
N LYS A 1211 24.96 -19.91 -36.69
CA LYS A 1211 24.85 -21.14 -37.51
C LYS A 1211 26.13 -21.53 -38.24
N SER A 1212 27.20 -20.75 -38.10
CA SER A 1212 28.38 -20.84 -38.97
C SER A 1212 29.61 -21.46 -38.28
N LYS A 1213 30.49 -22.12 -39.06
CA LYS A 1213 31.70 -22.78 -38.56
C LYS A 1213 32.79 -21.75 -38.18
N VAL A 1214 33.47 -21.98 -37.06
CA VAL A 1214 34.62 -21.16 -36.60
C VAL A 1214 35.90 -21.55 -37.34
N LYS A 1215 36.61 -20.56 -37.90
CA LYS A 1215 37.86 -20.73 -38.65
C LYS A 1215 39.03 -20.02 -37.96
N TYR A 1216 40.25 -20.53 -38.12
CA TYR A 1216 41.45 -19.82 -37.68
C TYR A 1216 41.76 -18.64 -38.61
N LYS A 1217 42.22 -17.53 -38.02
CA LYS A 1217 42.66 -16.33 -38.72
C LYS A 1217 44.17 -16.17 -38.54
N LYS A 1218 44.89 -15.98 -39.65
CA LYS A 1218 46.30 -15.56 -39.64
C LYS A 1218 46.36 -14.07 -39.31
#